data_AF-A0A553NW76-F1
#
_entry.id   AF-A0A553NW76-F1
#
_cell.length_a   1.000
_cell.length_b   1.000
_cell.length_c   1.000
_cell.angle_alpha   90.00
_cell.angle_beta   90.00
_cell.angle_gamma   90.00
#
_symmetry.space_group_name_H-M   'P 1'
#
loop_
_entity.id
_entity.type
_entity.pdbx_description
1 polymer ?
#
loop_
_entity_poly.entity_id
_entity_poly.type
_entity_poly.pdbx_seq_one_letter_code
_entity_poly.pdbx_strand_id
1 'polypeptide(L)'
;MAERNTLEKLDFGALSSEQQEKLRQFKIKTRIANEKYLRSHPEVEMLLSDFLRDVFLKRPSDIREFAAESGGEAQSSGVGGVQSLVLYNERRKHLAGEEGPDGGFQGGGRLLSSRPVDSRGDAEYDNSPDAGTYPMSACSSKGYQMPVINSTMNSSYTKMQTLMMENPASLFMELVSSIPPPSSPPQPKLRPNETTEEQSLAWNITEKMRNCTKMDHMIEIMRNTSVGPRCFMRAFVAPLSWITIMQNGTDINHEDLTQLLWAAKPLLETMPPSTFVLPPFSQTCHLAEMMKMFATSAVQMCPPRMLWLKTKMLSMMGPFLSQLPLDEVKTIPKEELCEFFRSPDFPPSFQNVQGMLPTLGRTIFQRLKQECSSSDNFTQNMDRLGSLVCFFDGAPALNLTLSRKMLSQIDVCNNSEIEKVKRQLVENILESDNGSSAPEMLQSLGSAVITLPLSKLSRFTPEDLNSSLNSLSQAKWSPAQATTLIKKLLETTETISSEKLLSLGSMVRGVDSSLLKNLKTANLLGKDNLKSISEKMSSLQKTALLDALVKGLPDSLLSSLSLATLEKANLSSVEQLQSRGWTRAQSTFLLKKIVGNKISLGDLRKLDQAVQGVTCEMIEKFNRTETLEMAQTLNRSCILLSRIQIRCAAQKLFASLEEQRAGYFSNIKNAELQAIPALMLIHLPVEKLQNLSDAVCPAFLEKMKEVNLSSLPNSSPARSALTKRAVACLVRTANRSSLGPLLCELDPAWISSLSAGVRNATLQAMASCQFIQPENREPLFKLITASYGDPAHWSEEDTRGLGLLVLLNDTAVERLPAKSWLKSYLSELLDSFSSQQLLPAPKEFRPWFDLSALKRKLFELKTSTAVLNRRKREVVTTLTLANIEDLKLGNVYWTPAQFSRMPVQVFLDAVPTLGEIKNFGTEQLAALRNKTLEAWGGVSMLNESHISNLGCICQSFSAEELGNLSIASLDTLEILATCNFNQTLRTAIWQAFQKVTGISAAGLGALEMVGVGQFICGLQPAQIAQLNSLNFKEAAEAVGRASCPLNITESLKDKAVSVFGKPESWSEAQVSIMGNIISGLSSVELGRLNSSVLPFIQPSAIPLIPSDRFSALSVNQLKALGPDNAAMVTGGQRAGLRVDQRAALDEAVGLKSARADVPISNSNTTPGISPPQPLKGGAAVESMAGHVLLIQAIVLVLLGYIL
;
A
#
# COMPACT_ATOMS: atom_id res chain seq x y z
N MET A 1 17.75 -16.52 -75.77
CA MET A 1 18.06 -17.96 -75.98
C MET A 1 17.59 -18.69 -74.73
N ALA A 2 16.40 -19.30 -74.73
CA ALA A 2 16.05 -20.67 -75.20
C ALA A 2 16.33 -21.72 -74.10
N GLU A 3 15.32 -22.30 -73.43
CA GLU A 3 14.57 -23.57 -73.75
C GLU A 3 15.43 -24.84 -73.56
N ARG A 4 15.02 -26.04 -73.06
CA ARG A 4 13.73 -26.73 -72.78
C ARG A 4 13.96 -28.14 -72.13
N ASN A 5 12.96 -28.67 -71.38
CA ASN A 5 12.34 -30.04 -71.27
C ASN A 5 13.19 -31.35 -71.13
N THR A 6 12.78 -32.52 -70.58
CA THR A 6 11.53 -33.35 -70.49
C THR A 6 11.64 -34.39 -69.32
N LEU A 7 10.66 -34.73 -68.46
CA LEU A 7 9.42 -35.56 -68.56
C LEU A 7 9.61 -37.09 -68.73
N GLU A 8 9.13 -37.92 -67.78
CA GLU A 8 8.45 -39.20 -68.07
C GLU A 8 7.48 -39.66 -66.95
N LYS A 9 6.34 -40.22 -67.39
CA LYS A 9 5.10 -40.55 -66.65
C LYS A 9 5.10 -42.02 -66.18
N LEU A 10 4.47 -42.31 -65.03
CA LEU A 10 4.01 -43.66 -64.67
C LEU A 10 2.48 -43.76 -64.77
N ASP A 11 2.06 -44.92 -65.28
CA ASP A 11 0.83 -45.21 -66.02
C ASP A 11 -0.34 -45.65 -65.10
N PHE A 12 -1.54 -45.07 -65.28
CA PHE A 12 -2.73 -45.29 -64.45
C PHE A 12 -3.70 -46.36 -65.03
N GLY A 13 -3.23 -47.23 -65.92
CA GLY A 13 -4.08 -48.14 -66.71
C GLY A 13 -4.22 -49.60 -66.26
N ALA A 14 -3.56 -50.06 -65.18
CA ALA A 14 -3.40 -51.50 -64.92
C ALA A 14 -4.55 -52.22 -64.17
N LEU A 15 -5.60 -51.51 -63.74
CA LEU A 15 -6.71 -52.10 -62.97
C LEU A 15 -8.03 -51.79 -63.66
N SER A 16 -8.90 -52.79 -63.84
CA SER A 16 -10.25 -52.53 -64.36
C SER A 16 -11.02 -51.62 -63.41
N SER A 17 -11.97 -50.84 -63.92
CA SER A 17 -12.79 -49.93 -63.13
C SER A 17 -13.51 -50.64 -61.97
N GLU A 18 -13.90 -51.89 -62.15
CA GLU A 18 -14.48 -52.71 -61.08
C GLU A 18 -13.44 -53.14 -60.02
N GLN A 19 -12.21 -53.44 -60.43
CA GLN A 19 -11.10 -53.74 -59.51
C GLN A 19 -10.62 -52.51 -58.76
N GLN A 20 -10.59 -51.34 -59.41
CA GLN A 20 -10.29 -50.07 -58.76
C GLN A 20 -11.34 -49.73 -57.71
N GLU A 21 -12.62 -49.94 -58.01
CA GLU A 21 -13.69 -49.67 -57.05
C GLU A 21 -13.66 -50.68 -55.90
N LYS A 22 -13.42 -51.96 -56.15
CA LYS A 22 -13.21 -52.97 -55.09
C LYS A 22 -11.98 -52.68 -54.23
N LEU A 23 -10.87 -52.25 -54.84
CA LEU A 23 -9.65 -51.85 -54.11
C LEU A 23 -9.88 -50.57 -53.30
N ARG A 24 -10.66 -49.62 -53.84
CA ARG A 24 -11.03 -48.38 -53.15
C ARG A 24 -11.95 -48.66 -51.96
N GLN A 25 -12.95 -49.51 -52.14
CA GLN A 25 -13.84 -50.00 -51.08
C GLN A 25 -13.06 -50.76 -49.99
N PHE A 26 -12.10 -51.61 -50.40
CA PHE A 26 -11.22 -52.31 -49.47
C PHE A 26 -10.31 -51.34 -48.71
N LYS A 27 -9.65 -50.39 -49.38
CA LYS A 27 -8.80 -49.36 -48.73
C LYS A 27 -9.61 -48.49 -47.77
N ILE A 28 -10.83 -48.11 -48.14
CA ILE A 28 -11.71 -47.33 -47.27
C ILE A 28 -12.13 -48.16 -46.06
N LYS A 29 -12.55 -49.42 -46.22
CA LYS A 29 -12.92 -50.29 -45.10
C LYS A 29 -11.73 -50.59 -44.17
N THR A 30 -10.55 -50.84 -44.72
CA THR A 30 -9.33 -51.07 -43.94
C THR A 30 -8.88 -49.80 -43.21
N ARG A 31 -8.99 -48.62 -43.85
CA ARG A 31 -8.71 -47.34 -43.20
C ARG A 31 -9.69 -47.05 -42.06
N ILE A 32 -10.99 -47.29 -42.27
CA ILE A 32 -12.00 -47.11 -41.22
C ILE A 32 -11.78 -48.11 -40.08
N ALA A 33 -11.40 -49.36 -40.37
CA ALA A 33 -11.09 -50.36 -39.35
C ALA A 33 -9.84 -49.98 -38.54
N ASN A 34 -8.78 -49.48 -39.19
CA ASN A 34 -7.56 -49.03 -38.52
C ASN A 34 -7.79 -47.74 -37.71
N GLU A 35 -8.54 -46.77 -38.21
CA GLU A 35 -8.93 -45.58 -37.44
C GLU A 35 -9.81 -45.95 -36.25
N LYS A 36 -10.73 -46.92 -36.40
CA LYS A 36 -11.56 -47.39 -35.29
C LYS A 36 -10.75 -48.15 -34.26
N TYR A 37 -9.76 -48.94 -34.68
CA TYR A 37 -8.81 -49.65 -33.81
C TYR A 37 -7.91 -48.67 -33.04
N LEU A 38 -7.34 -47.66 -33.71
CA LEU A 38 -6.50 -46.63 -33.07
C LEU A 38 -7.29 -45.71 -32.12
N ARG A 39 -8.58 -45.45 -32.42
CA ARG A 39 -9.45 -44.66 -31.55
C ARG A 39 -9.98 -45.43 -30.34
N SER A 40 -9.96 -46.77 -30.38
CA SER A 40 -10.53 -47.60 -29.31
C SER A 40 -9.48 -48.14 -28.33
N HIS A 41 -8.18 -47.89 -28.55
CA HIS A 41 -7.11 -48.41 -27.69
C HIS A 41 -6.39 -47.25 -26.97
N PRO A 42 -6.36 -47.25 -25.62
CA PRO A 42 -5.83 -46.15 -24.82
C PRO A 42 -4.31 -45.99 -24.91
N GLU A 43 -3.58 -46.99 -25.41
CA GLU A 43 -2.12 -46.91 -25.56
C GLU A 43 -1.70 -45.83 -26.58
N VAL A 44 -2.55 -45.52 -27.58
CA VAL A 44 -2.29 -44.52 -28.62
C VAL A 44 -2.29 -43.09 -28.05
N GLU A 45 -3.09 -42.84 -27.02
CA GLU A 45 -3.16 -41.55 -26.35
C GLU A 45 -1.89 -41.29 -25.52
N MET A 46 -1.36 -42.31 -24.84
CA MET A 46 -0.07 -42.22 -24.14
C MET A 46 1.11 -42.00 -25.10
N LEU A 47 1.11 -42.66 -26.27
CA LEU A 47 2.19 -42.52 -27.26
C LEU A 47 2.19 -41.15 -27.94
N LEU A 48 1.01 -40.60 -28.23
CA LEU A 48 0.89 -39.23 -28.74
C LEU A 48 1.28 -38.21 -27.68
N SER A 49 0.97 -38.47 -26.42
CA SER A 49 1.34 -37.59 -25.30
C SER A 49 2.86 -37.60 -25.06
N ASP A 50 3.51 -38.77 -25.11
CA ASP A 50 4.97 -38.89 -24.99
C ASP A 50 5.71 -38.29 -26.20
N PHE A 51 5.22 -38.51 -27.42
CA PHE A 51 5.80 -37.90 -28.63
C PHE A 51 5.67 -36.38 -28.62
N LEU A 52 4.50 -35.85 -28.26
CA LEU A 52 4.29 -34.41 -28.12
C LEU A 52 5.15 -33.84 -27.00
N ARG A 53 5.28 -34.53 -25.85
CA ARG A 53 6.17 -34.12 -24.77
C ARG A 53 7.62 -34.02 -25.26
N ASP A 54 8.10 -34.99 -26.04
CA ASP A 54 9.45 -34.99 -26.59
C ASP A 54 9.67 -33.91 -27.67
N VAL A 55 8.66 -33.63 -28.51
CA VAL A 55 8.69 -32.50 -29.45
C VAL A 55 8.76 -31.16 -28.71
N PHE A 56 8.01 -31.00 -27.61
CA PHE A 56 8.00 -29.77 -26.83
C PHE A 56 9.27 -29.59 -25.98
N LEU A 57 9.86 -30.68 -25.48
CA LEU A 57 11.11 -30.66 -24.72
C LEU A 57 12.34 -30.48 -25.61
N LYS A 58 12.44 -31.20 -26.74
CA LYS A 58 13.64 -31.22 -27.60
C LYS A 58 13.59 -30.19 -28.74
N ARG A 59 12.41 -29.61 -29.03
CA ARG A 59 12.15 -28.55 -30.02
C ARG A 59 12.91 -28.75 -31.35
N PRO A 60 12.67 -29.86 -32.07
CA PRO A 60 13.37 -30.18 -33.31
C PRO A 60 13.02 -29.21 -34.43
N SER A 61 13.99 -28.95 -35.31
CA SER A 61 13.88 -28.01 -36.42
C SER A 61 12.97 -28.49 -37.56
N ASP A 62 12.79 -29.81 -37.72
CA ASP A 62 11.76 -30.39 -38.59
C ASP A 62 11.02 -31.51 -37.84
N ILE A 63 9.76 -31.24 -37.51
CA ILE A 63 8.90 -32.16 -36.75
C ILE A 63 8.59 -33.43 -37.55
N ARG A 64 8.59 -33.37 -38.88
CA ARG A 64 8.30 -34.53 -39.75
C ARG A 64 9.50 -35.48 -39.82
N GLU A 65 10.71 -34.94 -39.84
CA GLU A 65 11.96 -35.72 -39.81
C GLU A 65 12.22 -36.28 -38.41
N PHE A 66 11.96 -35.49 -37.35
CA PHE A 66 11.99 -35.95 -35.96
C PHE A 66 10.96 -37.03 -35.66
N ALA A 67 9.76 -36.95 -36.24
CA ALA A 67 8.76 -38.03 -36.18
C ALA A 67 9.24 -39.31 -36.88
N ALA A 68 10.05 -39.18 -37.94
CA ALA A 68 10.61 -40.31 -38.67
C ALA A 68 11.80 -40.97 -37.92
N GLU A 69 12.67 -40.19 -37.26
CA GLU A 69 13.76 -40.67 -36.40
C GLU A 69 13.25 -41.28 -35.08
N SER A 70 12.19 -40.70 -34.49
CA SER A 70 11.53 -41.24 -33.29
C SER A 70 10.85 -42.61 -33.53
N GLY A 71 10.59 -42.96 -34.80
CA GLY A 71 10.15 -44.28 -35.21
C GLY A 71 11.28 -45.27 -35.55
N GLY A 72 12.55 -44.81 -35.52
CA GLY A 72 13.74 -45.54 -35.98
C GLY A 72 14.72 -45.98 -34.90
N GLU A 73 14.86 -45.24 -33.79
CA GLU A 73 15.81 -45.57 -32.71
C GLU A 73 15.14 -45.76 -31.34
N ALA A 74 14.37 -46.84 -31.23
CA ALA A 74 14.11 -47.49 -29.94
C ALA A 74 15.15 -48.60 -29.70
N GLN A 75 16.39 -48.22 -29.34
CA GLN A 75 17.39 -49.17 -28.81
C GLN A 75 18.28 -48.55 -27.71
N SER A 76 17.71 -48.01 -26.63
CA SER A 76 18.30 -48.19 -25.28
C SER A 76 17.36 -47.66 -24.19
N SER A 77 17.19 -48.43 -23.13
CA SER A 77 16.29 -48.24 -21.98
C SER A 77 14.80 -48.49 -22.27
N GLY A 78 14.33 -49.67 -21.87
CA GLY A 78 13.12 -50.30 -22.39
C GLY A 78 11.82 -49.84 -21.76
N VAL A 79 10.88 -49.43 -22.63
CA VAL A 79 9.46 -49.82 -22.64
C VAL A 79 9.02 -49.74 -24.11
N GLY A 80 8.96 -50.88 -24.83
CA GLY A 80 8.57 -50.93 -26.24
C GLY A 80 7.13 -51.40 -26.45
N GLY A 81 6.32 -50.67 -27.21
CA GLY A 81 4.91 -51.01 -27.43
C GLY A 81 4.18 -50.26 -28.54
N VAL A 82 4.73 -50.14 -29.77
CA VAL A 82 3.93 -49.67 -30.94
C VAL A 82 4.33 -50.31 -32.26
N GLN A 83 5.61 -50.53 -32.52
CA GLN A 83 6.04 -51.15 -33.79
C GLN A 83 5.56 -52.62 -33.92
N SER A 84 5.24 -53.29 -32.80
CA SER A 84 4.87 -54.71 -32.76
C SER A 84 3.40 -55.01 -33.09
N LEU A 85 2.50 -54.03 -33.18
CA LEU A 85 1.06 -54.28 -33.43
C LEU A 85 0.63 -54.09 -34.89
N VAL A 86 1.33 -53.25 -35.66
CA VAL A 86 0.98 -52.99 -37.06
C VAL A 86 1.62 -54.01 -38.01
N LEU A 87 2.85 -54.47 -37.73
CA LEU A 87 3.52 -55.50 -38.54
C LEU A 87 3.07 -56.94 -38.22
N TYR A 88 2.43 -57.19 -37.07
CA TYR A 88 1.93 -58.53 -36.68
C TYR A 88 0.61 -58.91 -37.37
N ASN A 89 -0.17 -57.94 -37.86
CA ASN A 89 -1.44 -58.23 -38.56
C ASN A 89 -1.29 -58.41 -40.09
N GLU A 90 -0.25 -57.84 -40.73
CA GLU A 90 -0.01 -58.06 -42.16
C GLU A 90 0.75 -59.37 -42.45
N ARG A 91 1.50 -59.92 -41.49
CA ARG A 91 2.23 -61.20 -41.67
C ARG A 91 1.45 -62.45 -41.24
N ARG A 92 0.20 -62.32 -40.77
CA ARG A 92 -0.66 -63.46 -40.40
C ARG A 92 -1.65 -63.89 -41.49
N LYS A 93 -1.62 -63.26 -42.67
CA LYS A 93 -2.42 -63.68 -43.84
C LYS A 93 -1.61 -64.35 -44.96
N HIS A 94 -0.29 -64.37 -44.86
CA HIS A 94 0.53 -65.18 -45.76
C HIS A 94 1.50 -66.05 -44.94
N LEU A 95 1.24 -67.35 -45.01
CA LEU A 95 2.03 -68.49 -44.52
C LEU A 95 1.71 -68.95 -43.09
N ALA A 96 0.68 -69.79 -43.01
CA ALA A 96 0.91 -71.11 -42.45
C ALA A 96 2.09 -71.76 -43.22
N GLY A 97 3.15 -72.16 -42.52
CA GLY A 97 4.26 -72.94 -43.07
C GLY A 97 5.63 -72.73 -42.40
N GLU A 98 5.86 -73.45 -41.29
CA GLU A 98 7.12 -74.13 -40.85
C GLU A 98 8.40 -73.41 -40.31
N GLU A 99 8.75 -73.80 -39.06
CA GLU A 99 10.05 -74.19 -38.41
C GLU A 99 11.23 -73.23 -38.00
N GLY A 100 11.71 -73.37 -36.73
CA GLY A 100 13.17 -73.51 -36.37
C GLY A 100 13.89 -72.44 -35.48
N PRO A 101 14.77 -72.77 -34.47
CA PRO A 101 15.20 -71.88 -33.33
C PRO A 101 16.73 -71.56 -33.14
N ASP A 102 17.06 -70.92 -31.98
CA ASP A 102 18.37 -70.66 -31.28
C ASP A 102 19.25 -69.45 -31.70
N GLY A 103 20.00 -68.67 -30.88
CA GLY A 103 20.34 -68.60 -29.44
C GLY A 103 21.74 -67.91 -29.20
N GLY A 104 21.93 -67.08 -28.15
CA GLY A 104 23.19 -67.04 -27.34
C GLY A 104 24.12 -65.79 -27.18
N PHE A 105 24.30 -65.36 -25.89
CA PHE A 105 25.52 -64.98 -25.09
C PHE A 105 26.42 -63.73 -25.38
N GLN A 106 27.28 -63.15 -24.48
CA GLN A 106 27.38 -62.77 -23.03
C GLN A 106 28.84 -62.23 -22.70
N GLY A 107 29.01 -61.31 -21.72
CA GLY A 107 30.21 -61.11 -20.84
C GLY A 107 31.27 -60.04 -21.24
N GLY A 108 31.99 -59.27 -20.38
CA GLY A 108 32.16 -59.08 -18.92
C GLY A 108 33.50 -58.34 -18.60
N GLY A 109 33.67 -57.66 -17.43
CA GLY A 109 34.99 -57.21 -16.88
C GLY A 109 35.05 -55.87 -16.08
N ARG A 110 35.83 -55.78 -14.99
CA ARG A 110 35.68 -54.91 -13.78
C ARG A 110 37.03 -54.35 -13.23
N LEU A 111 36.97 -53.33 -12.32
CA LEU A 111 37.90 -52.84 -11.24
C LEU A 111 38.81 -51.60 -11.57
N LEU A 112 39.14 -50.58 -10.72
CA LEU A 112 38.90 -50.17 -9.31
C LEU A 112 39.35 -48.68 -9.01
N SER A 113 38.69 -48.03 -8.02
CA SER A 113 39.17 -47.03 -7.01
C SER A 113 39.49 -45.54 -7.32
N SER A 114 38.74 -44.59 -6.71
CA SER A 114 39.13 -43.64 -5.61
C SER A 114 38.19 -42.40 -5.50
N ARG A 115 37.76 -42.01 -4.28
CA ARG A 115 36.93 -40.82 -3.87
C ARG A 115 37.78 -39.51 -3.72
N PRO A 116 37.26 -38.27 -3.43
CA PRO A 116 35.91 -37.84 -3.00
C PRO A 116 35.29 -36.57 -3.65
N VAL A 117 33.98 -36.40 -3.40
CA VAL A 117 33.12 -35.19 -3.25
C VAL A 117 33.70 -33.80 -3.56
N ASP A 118 33.01 -33.05 -4.43
CA ASP A 118 32.77 -31.63 -4.21
C ASP A 118 31.39 -31.22 -4.75
N SER A 119 30.71 -30.33 -4.03
CA SER A 119 29.32 -29.94 -4.23
C SER A 119 29.24 -28.58 -4.93
N ARG A 120 28.53 -28.48 -6.05
CA ARG A 120 27.91 -27.22 -6.52
C ARG A 120 26.48 -27.53 -6.91
N GLY A 121 25.55 -26.95 -6.16
CA GLY A 121 24.14 -26.89 -6.51
C GLY A 121 23.97 -25.88 -7.64
N ASP A 122 23.56 -26.37 -8.80
CA ASP A 122 22.98 -25.56 -9.86
C ASP A 122 21.48 -25.40 -9.59
N ALA A 123 21.03 -24.16 -9.77
CA ALA A 123 19.65 -23.73 -9.64
C ALA A 123 18.78 -24.43 -10.70
N GLU A 124 17.69 -25.07 -10.26
CA GLU A 124 16.62 -25.53 -11.14
C GLU A 124 15.92 -24.33 -11.78
N TYR A 125 15.95 -24.30 -13.11
CA TYR A 125 15.17 -23.42 -13.96
C TYR A 125 13.68 -23.80 -13.90
N ASP A 126 12.87 -22.77 -13.70
CA ASP A 126 11.40 -22.77 -13.64
C ASP A 126 10.78 -23.18 -14.99
N ASN A 127 10.07 -24.31 -15.02
CA ASN A 127 9.27 -24.76 -16.18
C ASN A 127 7.88 -24.10 -16.13
N SER A 128 7.71 -22.96 -16.81
CA SER A 128 6.40 -22.33 -17.03
C SER A 128 5.70 -22.87 -18.29
N PRO A 129 4.38 -23.14 -18.29
CA PRO A 129 3.67 -23.67 -19.45
C PRO A 129 3.39 -22.60 -20.53
N ASP A 130 3.51 -22.97 -21.82
CA ASP A 130 3.35 -22.08 -22.98
C ASP A 130 1.97 -21.39 -23.04
N ALA A 131 1.98 -20.05 -22.97
CA ALA A 131 0.82 -19.18 -22.75
C ALA A 131 -0.30 -19.22 -23.81
N GLY A 132 -0.06 -19.76 -25.01
CA GLY A 132 -1.06 -19.83 -26.10
C GLY A 132 -2.07 -20.98 -25.99
N THR A 133 -1.80 -21.98 -25.16
CA THR A 133 -2.47 -23.30 -25.21
C THR A 133 -3.77 -23.35 -24.39
N TYR A 134 -3.85 -22.60 -23.29
CA TYR A 134 -5.00 -22.55 -22.39
C TYR A 134 -6.24 -21.82 -22.94
N PRO A 135 -6.11 -20.68 -23.65
CA PRO A 135 -7.27 -19.99 -24.22
C PRO A 135 -7.96 -20.81 -25.32
N MET A 136 -7.19 -21.58 -26.10
CA MET A 136 -7.72 -22.41 -27.21
C MET A 136 -8.46 -23.65 -26.68
N SER A 137 -7.97 -24.29 -25.62
CA SER A 137 -8.62 -25.44 -24.99
C SER A 137 -9.93 -25.06 -24.28
N ALA A 138 -10.02 -23.84 -23.73
CA ALA A 138 -11.24 -23.28 -23.16
C ALA A 138 -12.36 -23.03 -24.18
N CYS A 139 -12.04 -22.80 -25.46
CA CYS A 139 -13.02 -22.71 -26.53
C CYS A 139 -13.60 -24.08 -26.91
N SER A 140 -12.75 -25.11 -26.94
CA SER A 140 -13.17 -26.49 -27.19
C SER A 140 -14.03 -27.07 -26.06
N SER A 141 -13.75 -26.75 -24.79
CA SER A 141 -14.54 -27.22 -23.64
C SER A 141 -15.95 -26.62 -23.56
N LYS A 142 -16.20 -25.48 -24.24
CA LYS A 142 -17.52 -24.88 -24.43
C LYS A 142 -18.32 -25.48 -25.59
N GLY A 143 -17.81 -26.54 -26.23
CA GLY A 143 -18.49 -27.28 -27.30
C GLY A 143 -18.37 -26.66 -28.69
N TYR A 144 -17.51 -25.65 -28.88
CA TYR A 144 -17.29 -25.03 -30.19
C TYR A 144 -16.32 -25.85 -31.04
N GLN A 145 -16.69 -26.15 -32.29
CA GLN A 145 -15.80 -26.84 -33.21
C GLN A 145 -14.70 -25.89 -33.71
N MET A 146 -13.46 -26.34 -33.63
CA MET A 146 -12.32 -25.64 -34.22
C MET A 146 -12.56 -25.48 -35.73
N PRO A 147 -12.31 -24.30 -36.33
CA PRO A 147 -12.53 -24.10 -37.76
C PRO A 147 -11.72 -25.14 -38.57
N VAL A 148 -12.41 -26.00 -39.31
CA VAL A 148 -11.76 -27.01 -40.15
C VAL A 148 -11.13 -26.31 -41.35
N ILE A 149 -9.79 -26.23 -41.38
CA ILE A 149 -9.05 -25.81 -42.57
C ILE A 149 -9.05 -26.99 -43.55
N ASN A 150 -10.14 -27.11 -44.31
CA ASN A 150 -10.18 -28.04 -45.43
C ASN A 150 -9.61 -27.34 -46.66
N SER A 151 -8.38 -27.69 -47.03
CA SER A 151 -7.80 -27.38 -48.34
C SER A 151 -8.46 -28.26 -49.41
N THR A 152 -9.74 -28.00 -49.71
CA THR A 152 -10.48 -28.35 -50.95
C THR A 152 -11.99 -28.13 -50.73
N MET A 153 -12.47 -26.93 -51.02
CA MET A 153 -13.87 -26.74 -51.39
C MET A 153 -13.91 -26.01 -52.72
N ASN A 154 -14.15 -26.78 -53.78
CA ASN A 154 -14.57 -26.24 -55.06
C ASN A 154 -15.96 -26.79 -55.39
N SER A 155 -16.85 -25.89 -55.80
CA SER A 155 -18.09 -26.13 -56.53
C SER A 155 -19.28 -26.79 -55.80
N SER A 156 -20.23 -25.97 -55.33
CA SER A 156 -21.52 -25.81 -56.04
C SER A 156 -22.50 -24.90 -55.27
N TYR A 157 -22.40 -23.58 -55.44
CA TYR A 157 -23.55 -22.68 -55.30
C TYR A 157 -23.32 -21.46 -56.19
N THR A 158 -23.41 -21.67 -57.51
CA THR A 158 -23.61 -20.60 -58.48
C THR A 158 -25.09 -20.22 -58.47
N LYS A 159 -25.45 -19.17 -57.72
CA LYS A 159 -26.43 -18.15 -58.15
C LYS A 159 -26.42 -16.96 -57.19
N MET A 160 -26.37 -15.77 -57.80
CA MET A 160 -26.36 -14.42 -57.22
C MET A 160 -25.03 -13.90 -56.68
N GLN A 161 -24.19 -13.49 -57.62
CA GLN A 161 -23.29 -12.34 -57.46
C GLN A 161 -24.15 -11.08 -57.26
N THR A 162 -24.09 -10.44 -56.08
CA THR A 162 -23.79 -9.00 -55.89
C THR A 162 -23.86 -8.59 -54.41
N LEU A 163 -22.86 -7.80 -54.00
CA LEU A 163 -22.75 -6.93 -52.81
C LEU A 163 -22.32 -7.56 -51.47
N MET A 164 -21.06 -7.24 -51.11
CA MET A 164 -20.47 -7.09 -49.76
C MET A 164 -20.36 -8.34 -48.86
N MET A 165 -19.13 -8.89 -48.76
CA MET A 165 -18.44 -9.26 -47.50
C MET A 165 -17.16 -10.05 -47.82
N GLU A 166 -15.99 -9.55 -47.40
CA GLU A 166 -14.72 -10.30 -47.43
C GLU A 166 -14.75 -11.45 -46.41
N ASN A 167 -14.15 -12.60 -46.74
CA ASN A 167 -14.15 -13.82 -45.93
C ASN A 167 -13.05 -13.78 -44.84
N PRO A 168 -13.35 -13.93 -43.54
CA PRO A 168 -12.36 -13.86 -42.45
C PRO A 168 -11.21 -14.88 -42.54
N ALA A 169 -11.42 -16.03 -43.20
CA ALA A 169 -10.40 -17.07 -43.32
C ALA A 169 -9.25 -16.68 -44.28
N SER A 170 -9.50 -15.80 -45.25
CA SER A 170 -8.45 -15.34 -46.19
C SER A 170 -7.51 -14.33 -45.54
N LEU A 171 -8.04 -13.41 -44.73
CA LEU A 171 -7.27 -12.42 -43.97
C LEU A 171 -6.34 -13.08 -42.93
N PHE A 172 -6.79 -14.20 -42.33
CA PHE A 172 -5.98 -14.98 -41.38
C PHE A 172 -4.76 -15.66 -42.03
N MET A 173 -4.92 -16.19 -43.25
CA MET A 173 -3.82 -16.82 -43.99
C MET A 173 -2.82 -15.79 -44.53
N GLU A 174 -3.27 -14.57 -44.86
CA GLU A 174 -2.40 -13.43 -45.20
C GLU A 174 -1.51 -12.99 -44.04
N LEU A 175 -2.02 -13.02 -42.81
CA LEU A 175 -1.25 -12.71 -41.60
C LEU A 175 -0.14 -13.74 -41.35
N VAL A 176 -0.45 -15.03 -41.47
CA VAL A 176 0.50 -16.14 -41.23
C VAL A 176 1.61 -16.20 -42.30
N SER A 177 1.29 -15.82 -43.53
CA SER A 177 2.26 -15.84 -44.65
C SER A 177 3.20 -14.62 -44.70
N SER A 178 3.01 -13.63 -43.83
CA SER A 178 3.82 -12.41 -43.77
C SER A 178 5.09 -12.50 -42.87
N ILE A 179 5.40 -13.69 -42.31
CA ILE A 179 6.52 -13.93 -41.38
C ILE A 179 7.62 -14.76 -42.09
N PRO A 180 8.87 -14.27 -42.24
CA PRO A 180 9.95 -15.01 -42.92
C PRO A 180 10.76 -15.96 -41.99
N PRO A 181 11.48 -16.97 -42.53
CA PRO A 181 12.20 -18.00 -41.76
C PRO A 181 13.63 -17.59 -41.33
N PRO A 182 14.21 -18.13 -40.24
CA PRO A 182 15.60 -17.85 -39.83
C PRO A 182 16.63 -18.84 -40.43
N SER A 183 17.78 -18.34 -40.88
CA SER A 183 18.90 -19.10 -41.45
C SER A 183 19.97 -19.56 -40.43
N SER A 184 20.77 -20.55 -40.84
CA SER A 184 21.75 -21.46 -40.18
C SER A 184 22.87 -20.88 -39.27
N PRO A 185 23.65 -21.72 -38.53
CA PRO A 185 24.29 -21.37 -37.25
C PRO A 185 25.79 -20.99 -37.32
N PRO A 186 26.35 -20.28 -36.31
CA PRO A 186 27.79 -20.29 -36.04
C PRO A 186 28.19 -20.87 -34.66
N GLN A 187 29.39 -21.45 -34.65
CA GLN A 187 30.11 -22.18 -33.60
C GLN A 187 30.60 -21.32 -32.40
N PRO A 188 31.10 -21.94 -31.31
CA PRO A 188 31.36 -21.26 -30.04
C PRO A 188 32.80 -20.72 -29.93
N LYS A 189 32.95 -19.43 -29.59
CA LYS A 189 33.86 -18.86 -28.55
C LYS A 189 34.21 -17.37 -28.78
N LEU A 190 34.35 -16.65 -27.66
CA LEU A 190 35.11 -15.40 -27.37
C LEU A 190 34.37 -14.03 -27.29
N ARG A 191 34.14 -13.63 -26.02
CA ARG A 191 34.47 -12.34 -25.33
C ARG A 191 33.88 -10.98 -25.79
N PRO A 192 33.81 -10.00 -24.87
CA PRO A 192 32.71 -9.02 -24.79
C PRO A 192 33.08 -7.66 -25.39
N ASN A 193 32.29 -7.23 -26.37
CA ASN A 193 31.91 -5.84 -26.68
C ASN A 193 31.30 -5.83 -28.08
N GLU A 194 29.98 -5.76 -28.20
CA GLU A 194 29.26 -4.96 -29.18
C GLU A 194 27.74 -5.09 -28.98
N THR A 195 27.07 -3.98 -29.24
CA THR A 195 25.65 -3.69 -29.04
C THR A 195 24.78 -4.26 -30.18
N THR A 196 23.46 -4.32 -29.93
CA THR A 196 22.36 -4.08 -30.90
C THR A 196 21.68 -5.20 -31.73
N GLU A 197 21.89 -6.51 -31.55
CA GLU A 197 21.15 -7.50 -32.38
C GLU A 197 19.93 -8.20 -31.74
N GLU A 198 19.91 -8.52 -30.43
CA GLU A 198 18.73 -9.18 -29.81
C GLU A 198 17.51 -8.25 -29.64
N GLN A 199 17.73 -6.95 -29.45
CA GLN A 199 16.63 -5.96 -29.44
C GLN A 199 16.04 -5.74 -30.84
N SER A 200 16.80 -6.00 -31.92
CA SER A 200 16.34 -5.71 -33.29
C SER A 200 15.28 -6.70 -33.80
N LEU A 201 15.33 -7.97 -33.38
CA LEU A 201 14.37 -8.99 -33.83
C LEU A 201 12.99 -8.81 -33.17
N ALA A 202 12.97 -8.42 -31.89
CA ALA A 202 11.75 -8.06 -31.16
C ALA A 202 11.18 -6.72 -31.65
N TRP A 203 12.03 -5.74 -31.99
CA TRP A 203 11.58 -4.47 -32.60
C TRP A 203 10.91 -4.67 -33.96
N ASN A 204 11.43 -5.58 -34.79
CA ASN A 204 10.95 -5.77 -36.16
C ASN A 204 9.55 -6.44 -36.25
N ILE A 205 9.16 -7.26 -35.26
CA ILE A 205 7.82 -7.90 -35.22
C ILE A 205 6.77 -6.90 -34.69
N THR A 206 7.10 -6.17 -33.62
CA THR A 206 6.19 -5.21 -32.97
C THR A 206 5.95 -3.98 -33.84
N GLU A 207 6.98 -3.49 -34.56
CA GLU A 207 6.86 -2.34 -35.48
C GLU A 207 6.11 -2.70 -36.78
N LYS A 208 6.24 -3.94 -37.28
CA LYS A 208 5.48 -4.43 -38.45
C LYS A 208 4.01 -4.75 -38.14
N MET A 209 3.68 -5.23 -36.94
CA MET A 209 2.27 -5.36 -36.51
C MET A 209 1.61 -3.99 -36.31
N ARG A 210 2.33 -3.01 -35.75
CA ARG A 210 1.84 -1.62 -35.60
C ARG A 210 1.56 -0.93 -36.93
N ASN A 211 2.32 -1.27 -37.99
CA ASN A 211 2.11 -0.80 -39.37
C ASN A 211 1.06 -1.61 -40.15
N CYS A 212 0.43 -2.63 -39.56
CA CYS A 212 -0.64 -3.37 -40.20
C CYS A 212 -1.92 -2.52 -40.15
N THR A 213 -2.15 -1.69 -41.18
CA THR A 213 -3.22 -0.68 -41.29
C THR A 213 -4.67 -1.19 -41.22
N LYS A 214 -4.89 -2.46 -40.83
CA LYS A 214 -6.21 -3.12 -40.75
C LYS A 214 -6.49 -3.82 -39.41
N MET A 215 -5.65 -3.66 -38.39
CA MET A 215 -5.81 -4.35 -37.09
C MET A 215 -7.12 -3.96 -36.38
N ASP A 216 -7.48 -2.67 -36.38
CA ASP A 216 -8.73 -2.17 -35.79
C ASP A 216 -9.96 -2.70 -36.54
N HIS A 217 -9.89 -2.71 -37.87
CA HIS A 217 -10.93 -3.27 -38.73
C HIS A 217 -11.12 -4.77 -38.50
N MET A 218 -10.05 -5.50 -38.19
CA MET A 218 -10.09 -6.94 -37.91
C MET A 218 -10.72 -7.24 -36.54
N ILE A 219 -10.41 -6.43 -35.51
CA ILE A 219 -11.06 -6.51 -34.18
C ILE A 219 -12.55 -6.20 -34.28
N GLU A 220 -12.94 -5.25 -35.14
CA GLU A 220 -14.34 -4.93 -35.43
C GLU A 220 -15.08 -6.07 -36.15
N ILE A 221 -14.46 -6.69 -37.15
CA ILE A 221 -15.00 -7.89 -37.83
C ILE A 221 -15.11 -9.08 -36.86
N MET A 222 -14.12 -9.29 -35.98
CA MET A 222 -14.13 -10.34 -34.95
C MET A 222 -15.30 -10.15 -33.96
N ARG A 223 -15.59 -8.91 -33.57
CA ARG A 223 -16.74 -8.58 -32.70
C ARG A 223 -18.10 -8.86 -33.35
N ASN A 224 -18.16 -8.94 -34.67
CA ASN A 224 -19.38 -9.20 -35.45
C ASN A 224 -19.51 -10.64 -35.99
N THR A 225 -18.53 -11.54 -35.77
CA THR A 225 -18.56 -12.94 -36.24
C THR A 225 -19.27 -13.90 -35.26
N SER A 226 -19.73 -15.08 -35.69
CA SER A 226 -20.40 -16.05 -34.79
C SER A 226 -19.50 -16.51 -33.63
N VAL A 227 -20.13 -16.89 -32.50
CA VAL A 227 -19.46 -17.06 -31.19
C VAL A 227 -18.32 -18.10 -31.21
N GLY A 228 -18.47 -19.19 -31.98
CA GLY A 228 -17.45 -20.25 -32.08
C GLY A 228 -16.14 -19.77 -32.73
N PRO A 229 -16.15 -19.34 -34.01
CA PRO A 229 -14.98 -18.78 -34.68
C PRO A 229 -14.37 -17.58 -33.95
N ARG A 230 -15.20 -16.71 -33.36
CA ARG A 230 -14.75 -15.58 -32.52
C ARG A 230 -13.94 -16.04 -31.30
N CYS A 231 -14.32 -17.17 -30.68
CA CYS A 231 -13.60 -17.72 -29.53
C CYS A 231 -12.16 -18.08 -29.90
N PHE A 232 -11.98 -18.84 -30.99
CA PHE A 232 -10.66 -19.27 -31.44
C PHE A 232 -9.80 -18.12 -32.00
N MET A 233 -10.39 -17.20 -32.79
CA MET A 233 -9.66 -16.03 -33.30
C MET A 233 -9.17 -15.11 -32.17
N ARG A 234 -10.00 -14.89 -31.14
CA ARG A 234 -9.62 -14.06 -29.99
C ARG A 234 -8.59 -14.75 -29.09
N ALA A 235 -8.69 -16.08 -28.93
CA ALA A 235 -7.68 -16.87 -28.23
C ALA A 235 -6.30 -16.81 -28.92
N PHE A 236 -6.27 -16.75 -30.26
CA PHE A 236 -5.04 -16.63 -31.04
C PHE A 236 -4.38 -15.25 -30.94
N VAL A 237 -5.16 -14.16 -30.97
CA VAL A 237 -4.64 -12.77 -30.97
C VAL A 237 -4.35 -12.26 -29.55
N ALA A 238 -4.82 -12.95 -28.50
CA ALA A 238 -4.69 -12.54 -27.11
C ALA A 238 -3.24 -12.38 -26.59
N PRO A 239 -2.29 -13.31 -26.87
CA PRO A 239 -0.89 -13.17 -26.44
C PRO A 239 -0.18 -11.97 -27.07
N LEU A 240 -0.42 -11.75 -28.36
CA LEU A 240 0.16 -10.62 -29.10
C LEU A 240 -0.38 -9.28 -28.60
N SER A 241 -1.68 -9.24 -28.29
CA SER A 241 -2.33 -8.06 -27.72
C SER A 241 -1.79 -7.73 -26.33
N TRP A 242 -1.55 -8.74 -25.50
CA TRP A 242 -0.99 -8.57 -24.15
C TRP A 242 0.47 -8.10 -24.18
N ILE A 243 1.31 -8.68 -25.04
CA ILE A 243 2.71 -8.26 -25.21
C ILE A 243 2.78 -6.79 -25.67
N THR A 244 1.89 -6.38 -26.58
CA THR A 244 1.81 -4.99 -27.06
C THR A 244 1.47 -4.01 -25.92
N ILE A 245 0.58 -4.39 -25.01
CA ILE A 245 0.24 -3.59 -23.82
C ILE A 245 1.43 -3.51 -22.85
N MET A 246 2.13 -4.63 -22.63
CA MET A 246 3.27 -4.70 -21.71
C MET A 246 4.48 -3.86 -22.16
N GLN A 247 4.68 -3.70 -23.47
CA GLN A 247 5.87 -3.03 -24.02
C GLN A 247 5.68 -1.52 -24.28
N ASN A 248 4.48 -1.05 -24.63
CA ASN A 248 4.24 0.35 -25.08
C ASN A 248 3.23 1.14 -24.22
N GLY A 249 2.93 0.69 -23.00
CA GLY A 249 1.82 1.20 -22.18
C GLY A 249 1.78 2.70 -21.86
N THR A 250 2.86 3.46 -22.09
CA THR A 250 2.89 4.93 -21.89
C THR A 250 2.36 5.74 -23.07
N ASP A 251 2.36 5.16 -24.28
CA ASP A 251 2.01 5.84 -25.55
C ASP A 251 0.72 5.31 -26.22
N ILE A 252 0.03 4.36 -25.59
CA ILE A 252 -1.24 3.80 -26.10
C ILE A 252 -2.40 4.69 -25.60
N ASN A 253 -3.23 5.18 -26.51
CA ASN A 253 -4.42 5.95 -26.15
C ASN A 253 -5.52 5.04 -25.54
N HIS A 254 -6.52 5.63 -24.89
CA HIS A 254 -7.55 4.88 -24.16
C HIS A 254 -8.37 3.92 -25.05
N GLU A 255 -8.63 4.30 -26.29
CA GLU A 255 -9.45 3.53 -27.23
C GLU A 255 -8.71 2.29 -27.74
N ASP A 256 -7.44 2.45 -28.13
CA ASP A 256 -6.56 1.37 -28.56
C ASP A 256 -6.25 0.40 -27.40
N LEU A 257 -6.03 0.94 -26.19
CA LEU A 257 -5.82 0.14 -24.99
C LEU A 257 -7.05 -0.72 -24.68
N THR A 258 -8.25 -0.17 -24.81
CA THR A 258 -9.51 -0.90 -24.56
C THR A 258 -9.72 -2.02 -25.60
N GLN A 259 -9.34 -1.80 -26.85
CA GLN A 259 -9.42 -2.82 -27.90
C GLN A 259 -8.39 -3.94 -27.70
N LEU A 260 -7.15 -3.59 -27.38
CA LEU A 260 -6.08 -4.56 -27.08
C LEU A 260 -6.39 -5.36 -25.81
N LEU A 261 -6.92 -4.73 -24.76
CA LEU A 261 -7.35 -5.43 -23.55
C LEU A 261 -8.51 -6.38 -23.87
N TRP A 262 -9.47 -5.97 -24.71
CA TRP A 262 -10.53 -6.87 -25.15
C TRP A 262 -9.95 -8.08 -25.89
N ALA A 263 -9.00 -7.89 -26.80
CA ALA A 263 -8.35 -9.00 -27.49
C ALA A 263 -7.54 -9.89 -26.55
N ALA A 264 -6.81 -9.31 -25.58
CA ALA A 264 -5.98 -10.00 -24.59
C ALA A 264 -6.78 -10.75 -23.49
N LYS A 265 -8.03 -10.36 -23.24
CA LYS A 265 -8.85 -10.86 -22.13
C LYS A 265 -8.83 -12.39 -21.92
N PRO A 266 -9.00 -13.24 -22.96
CA PRO A 266 -9.05 -14.69 -22.77
C PRO A 266 -7.74 -15.27 -22.23
N LEU A 267 -6.59 -14.66 -22.56
CA LEU A 267 -5.30 -15.04 -22.02
C LEU A 267 -5.20 -14.69 -20.54
N LEU A 268 -5.62 -13.48 -20.19
CA LEU A 268 -5.56 -12.95 -18.82
C LEU A 268 -6.47 -13.70 -17.86
N GLU A 269 -7.61 -14.20 -18.33
CA GLU A 269 -8.50 -15.06 -17.55
C GLU A 269 -7.92 -16.46 -17.28
N THR A 270 -6.89 -16.87 -18.03
CA THR A 270 -6.28 -18.20 -17.93
C THR A 270 -4.85 -18.21 -17.36
N MET A 271 -4.25 -17.04 -17.11
CA MET A 271 -2.90 -16.92 -16.53
C MET A 271 -2.92 -17.12 -15.01
N PRO A 272 -1.99 -17.90 -14.43
CA PRO A 272 -1.86 -18.03 -12.98
C PRO A 272 -1.29 -16.74 -12.35
N PRO A 273 -1.73 -16.34 -11.14
CA PRO A 273 -1.37 -15.05 -10.51
C PRO A 273 0.14 -14.81 -10.35
N SER A 274 0.94 -15.87 -10.25
CA SER A 274 2.41 -15.82 -10.12
C SER A 274 3.15 -15.37 -11.38
N THR A 275 2.53 -15.50 -12.56
CA THR A 275 3.09 -15.02 -13.84
C THR A 275 2.52 -13.66 -14.27
N PHE A 276 1.59 -13.13 -13.47
CA PHE A 276 0.91 -11.88 -13.76
C PHE A 276 1.74 -10.69 -13.28
N VAL A 277 2.54 -10.14 -14.20
CA VAL A 277 3.27 -8.89 -13.96
C VAL A 277 2.47 -7.73 -14.56
N LEU A 278 2.07 -6.78 -13.72
CA LEU A 278 1.46 -5.54 -14.20
C LEU A 278 2.49 -4.73 -15.00
N PRO A 279 2.09 -4.02 -16.08
CA PRO A 279 3.01 -3.16 -16.79
C PRO A 279 3.65 -2.14 -15.82
N PRO A 280 4.99 -1.97 -15.83
CA PRO A 280 5.71 -1.14 -14.86
C PRO A 280 5.39 0.37 -14.92
N PHE A 281 4.54 0.80 -15.86
CA PHE A 281 4.25 2.21 -16.14
C PHE A 281 2.75 2.60 -16.01
N SER A 282 1.95 1.85 -15.25
CA SER A 282 0.50 2.13 -15.16
C SER A 282 0.18 3.39 -14.34
N GLN A 283 -0.31 4.44 -15.01
CA GLN A 283 -1.06 5.53 -14.39
C GLN A 283 -2.36 4.98 -13.77
N THR A 284 -2.81 5.56 -12.65
CA THR A 284 -4.01 5.13 -11.89
C THR A 284 -5.28 4.97 -12.75
N CYS A 285 -5.42 5.71 -13.85
CA CYS A 285 -6.55 5.58 -14.78
C CYS A 285 -6.51 4.32 -15.66
N HIS A 286 -5.34 3.84 -16.11
CA HIS A 286 -5.24 2.59 -16.89
C HIS A 286 -5.37 1.35 -16.00
N LEU A 287 -4.93 1.45 -14.74
CA LEU A 287 -5.11 0.43 -13.72
C LEU A 287 -6.60 0.21 -13.41
N ALA A 288 -7.41 1.28 -13.37
CA ALA A 288 -8.85 1.19 -13.15
C ALA A 288 -9.59 0.46 -14.28
N GLU A 289 -9.21 0.68 -15.55
CA GLU A 289 -9.80 -0.02 -16.71
C GLU A 289 -9.40 -1.51 -16.73
N MET A 290 -8.14 -1.82 -16.41
CA MET A 290 -7.67 -3.20 -16.20
C MET A 290 -8.43 -3.87 -15.04
N MET A 291 -8.61 -3.17 -13.91
CA MET A 291 -9.37 -3.66 -12.75
C MET A 291 -10.88 -3.81 -13.03
N LYS A 292 -11.47 -2.95 -13.86
CA LYS A 292 -12.85 -3.09 -14.36
C LYS A 292 -13.03 -4.41 -15.12
N MET A 293 -12.06 -4.81 -15.93
CA MET A 293 -12.11 -6.07 -16.66
C MET A 293 -12.13 -7.27 -15.69
N PHE A 294 -11.32 -7.23 -14.63
CA PHE A 294 -11.32 -8.26 -13.57
C PHE A 294 -12.60 -8.27 -12.72
N ALA A 295 -13.26 -7.12 -12.54
CA ALA A 295 -14.53 -7.03 -11.81
C ALA A 295 -15.75 -7.57 -12.59
N THR A 296 -15.68 -7.67 -13.92
CA THR A 296 -16.80 -8.14 -14.76
C THR A 296 -16.94 -9.66 -14.87
N SER A 297 -15.99 -10.44 -14.34
CA SER A 297 -16.08 -11.91 -14.31
C SER A 297 -16.79 -12.36 -13.03
N ALA A 298 -18.02 -11.87 -12.82
CA ALA A 298 -18.91 -12.37 -11.80
C ALA A 298 -19.34 -13.79 -12.18
N VAL A 299 -18.75 -14.76 -11.48
CA VAL A 299 -18.99 -16.20 -11.59
C VAL A 299 -20.48 -16.50 -11.53
N GLN A 300 -20.95 -17.27 -12.51
CA GLN A 300 -22.25 -17.92 -12.47
C GLN A 300 -22.25 -18.91 -11.29
N MET A 301 -22.99 -18.58 -10.23
CA MET A 301 -22.99 -19.32 -8.97
C MET A 301 -23.38 -20.80 -9.20
N CYS A 302 -22.50 -21.72 -8.79
CA CYS A 302 -22.87 -23.13 -8.63
C CYS A 302 -23.78 -23.31 -7.39
N PRO A 303 -24.67 -24.32 -7.38
CA PRO A 303 -25.61 -24.56 -6.28
C PRO A 303 -24.93 -24.86 -4.93
N PRO A 304 -25.56 -24.52 -3.79
CA PRO A 304 -24.97 -24.67 -2.46
C PRO A 304 -25.17 -26.09 -1.95
N ARG A 305 -24.13 -26.92 -2.11
CA ARG A 305 -23.82 -28.21 -1.44
C ARG A 305 -23.29 -29.18 -2.48
N MET A 306 -21.96 -29.27 -2.63
CA MET A 306 -21.34 -30.31 -3.43
C MET A 306 -20.17 -30.95 -2.68
N LEU A 307 -20.10 -32.29 -2.70
CA LEU A 307 -19.11 -33.17 -2.06
C LEU A 307 -17.80 -33.30 -2.88
N TRP A 308 -17.40 -32.25 -3.61
CA TRP A 308 -16.30 -32.29 -4.59
C TRP A 308 -14.92 -31.97 -4.00
N LEU A 309 -14.86 -31.38 -2.81
CA LEU A 309 -13.61 -31.04 -2.10
C LEU A 309 -12.97 -32.29 -1.45
N LYS A 310 -12.64 -33.27 -2.30
CA LYS A 310 -11.82 -34.45 -1.94
C LYS A 310 -10.34 -34.11 -1.94
N THR A 311 -9.50 -34.95 -1.34
CA THR A 311 -8.05 -34.81 -1.21
C THR A 311 -7.39 -34.37 -2.52
N LYS A 312 -7.71 -35.05 -3.63
CA LYS A 312 -7.15 -34.74 -4.96
C LYS A 312 -7.52 -33.34 -5.45
N MET A 313 -8.72 -32.86 -5.13
CA MET A 313 -9.16 -31.50 -5.51
C MET A 313 -8.50 -30.46 -4.63
N LEU A 314 -8.38 -30.71 -3.32
CA LEU A 314 -7.64 -29.83 -2.39
C LEU A 314 -6.19 -29.65 -2.84
N SER A 315 -5.51 -30.74 -3.24
CA SER A 315 -4.17 -30.69 -3.84
C SER A 315 -4.12 -29.84 -5.12
N MET A 316 -5.11 -29.97 -6.02
CA MET A 316 -5.15 -29.19 -7.27
C MET A 316 -5.44 -27.71 -7.04
N MET A 317 -6.17 -27.35 -5.98
CA MET A 317 -6.49 -25.96 -5.66
C MET A 317 -5.27 -25.19 -5.13
N GLY A 318 -4.33 -25.85 -4.48
CA GLY A 318 -3.08 -25.23 -4.06
C GLY A 318 -3.30 -23.94 -3.23
N PRO A 319 -2.59 -22.84 -3.55
CA PRO A 319 -2.75 -21.54 -2.87
C PRO A 319 -4.16 -20.95 -2.89
N PHE A 320 -5.03 -21.34 -3.83
CA PHE A 320 -6.40 -20.82 -3.92
C PHE A 320 -7.30 -21.29 -2.77
N LEU A 321 -6.89 -22.32 -2.02
CA LEU A 321 -7.58 -22.74 -0.79
C LEU A 321 -7.72 -21.59 0.23
N SER A 322 -6.80 -20.61 0.17
CA SER A 322 -6.81 -19.42 1.02
C SER A 322 -7.89 -18.38 0.69
N GLN A 323 -8.60 -18.56 -0.43
CA GLN A 323 -9.67 -17.67 -0.89
C GLN A 323 -11.04 -18.37 -0.90
N LEU A 324 -11.10 -19.62 -0.43
CA LEU A 324 -12.37 -20.34 -0.36
C LEU A 324 -13.38 -19.62 0.54
N PRO A 325 -14.66 -19.61 0.17
CA PRO A 325 -15.72 -19.18 1.07
C PRO A 325 -15.69 -20.01 2.35
N LEU A 326 -15.91 -19.34 3.49
CA LEU A 326 -15.86 -19.98 4.80
C LEU A 326 -16.84 -21.18 4.91
N ASP A 327 -18.00 -21.05 4.28
CA ASP A 327 -19.02 -22.11 4.28
C ASP A 327 -18.56 -23.34 3.49
N GLU A 328 -17.79 -23.18 2.42
CA GLU A 328 -17.23 -24.31 1.67
C GLU A 328 -16.18 -25.06 2.49
N VAL A 329 -15.29 -24.32 3.16
CA VAL A 329 -14.27 -24.91 4.04
C VAL A 329 -14.88 -25.69 5.19
N LYS A 330 -16.00 -25.24 5.77
CA LYS A 330 -16.73 -25.97 6.81
C LYS A 330 -17.33 -27.29 6.33
N THR A 331 -17.55 -27.43 5.02
CA THR A 331 -18.18 -28.64 4.44
C THR A 331 -17.20 -29.71 3.98
N ILE A 332 -15.88 -29.44 4.01
CA ILE A 332 -14.85 -30.44 3.65
C ILE A 332 -14.96 -31.66 4.58
N PRO A 333 -15.04 -32.91 4.06
CA PRO A 333 -15.06 -34.11 4.89
C PRO A 333 -13.79 -34.25 5.73
N LYS A 334 -13.92 -34.70 6.98
CA LYS A 334 -12.78 -34.79 7.92
C LYS A 334 -11.67 -35.74 7.42
N GLU A 335 -12.07 -36.86 6.79
CA GLU A 335 -11.14 -37.87 6.28
C GLU A 335 -10.27 -37.30 5.16
N GLU A 336 -10.90 -36.60 4.21
CA GLU A 336 -10.24 -35.97 3.06
C GLU A 336 -9.33 -34.81 3.52
N LEU A 337 -9.77 -34.03 4.51
CA LEU A 337 -8.95 -32.95 5.09
C LEU A 337 -7.68 -33.48 5.77
N CYS A 338 -7.81 -34.55 6.55
CA CYS A 338 -6.67 -35.16 7.24
C CYS A 338 -5.75 -35.94 6.30
N GLU A 339 -6.28 -36.53 5.22
CA GLU A 339 -5.47 -37.15 4.18
C GLU A 339 -4.68 -36.09 3.39
N PHE A 340 -5.33 -34.99 3.00
CA PHE A 340 -4.66 -33.85 2.37
C PHE A 340 -3.55 -33.29 3.27
N PHE A 341 -3.78 -33.12 4.57
CA PHE A 341 -2.76 -32.63 5.51
C PHE A 341 -1.48 -33.49 5.53
N ARG A 342 -1.59 -34.80 5.27
CA ARG A 342 -0.43 -35.70 5.21
C ARG A 342 0.27 -35.66 3.85
N SER A 343 -0.44 -35.26 2.80
CA SER A 343 0.07 -35.26 1.43
C SER A 343 1.26 -34.30 1.25
N PRO A 344 2.15 -34.55 0.26
CA PRO A 344 3.22 -33.62 -0.09
C PRO A 344 2.70 -32.27 -0.63
N ASP A 345 1.47 -32.22 -1.14
CA ASP A 345 0.85 -31.04 -1.76
C ASP A 345 0.33 -30.01 -0.75
N PHE A 346 0.22 -30.40 0.53
CA PHE A 346 -0.26 -29.51 1.59
C PHE A 346 0.66 -28.28 1.82
N PRO A 347 1.97 -28.43 2.11
CA PRO A 347 2.82 -27.27 2.35
C PRO A 347 2.83 -26.23 1.20
N PRO A 348 2.96 -26.62 -0.09
CA PRO A 348 2.86 -25.68 -1.21
C PRO A 348 1.54 -24.90 -1.25
N SER A 349 0.45 -25.49 -0.76
CA SER A 349 -0.87 -24.85 -0.73
C SER A 349 -0.99 -23.71 0.27
N PHE A 350 -0.12 -23.66 1.28
CA PHE A 350 -0.12 -22.63 2.32
C PHE A 350 1.21 -21.87 2.42
N GLN A 351 2.19 -22.14 1.57
CA GLN A 351 3.47 -21.43 1.57
C GLN A 351 3.34 -20.06 0.87
N ASN A 352 3.84 -19.00 1.50
CA ASN A 352 3.85 -17.62 0.96
C ASN A 352 2.48 -17.07 0.53
N VAL A 353 1.41 -17.57 1.14
CA VAL A 353 0.04 -17.11 0.84
C VAL A 353 -0.20 -15.77 1.53
N GLN A 354 -0.14 -14.68 0.76
CA GLN A 354 -0.49 -13.35 1.25
C GLN A 354 -2.02 -13.13 1.20
N GLY A 355 -2.55 -12.49 2.24
CA GLY A 355 -3.96 -12.03 2.23
C GLY A 355 -5.01 -13.09 2.55
N MET A 356 -4.62 -14.24 3.12
CA MET A 356 -5.58 -15.23 3.63
C MET A 356 -6.49 -14.60 4.68
N LEU A 357 -7.81 -14.75 4.51
CA LEU A 357 -8.78 -14.21 5.46
C LEU A 357 -8.56 -14.86 6.84
N PRO A 358 -8.38 -14.08 7.93
CA PRO A 358 -8.05 -14.65 9.25
C PRO A 358 -9.08 -15.66 9.77
N THR A 359 -10.37 -15.46 9.46
CA THR A 359 -11.44 -16.39 9.83
C THR A 359 -11.32 -17.73 9.12
N LEU A 360 -10.97 -17.70 7.83
CA LEU A 360 -10.72 -18.88 7.03
C LEU A 360 -9.51 -19.65 7.56
N GLY A 361 -8.39 -18.94 7.77
CA GLY A 361 -7.15 -19.51 8.31
C GLY A 361 -7.34 -20.15 9.68
N ARG A 362 -8.00 -19.46 10.61
CA ARG A 362 -8.37 -20.01 11.92
C ARG A 362 -9.25 -21.25 11.80
N THR A 363 -10.23 -21.23 10.90
CA THR A 363 -11.16 -22.35 10.73
C THR A 363 -10.43 -23.58 10.19
N ILE A 364 -9.63 -23.44 9.14
CA ILE A 364 -8.81 -24.55 8.61
C ILE A 364 -7.88 -25.10 9.69
N PHE A 365 -7.15 -24.22 10.37
CA PHE A 365 -6.23 -24.61 11.44
C PHE A 365 -6.94 -25.34 12.60
N GLN A 366 -8.07 -24.82 13.07
CA GLN A 366 -8.85 -25.44 14.15
C GLN A 366 -9.40 -26.79 13.74
N ARG A 367 -9.89 -26.95 12.51
CA ARG A 367 -10.35 -28.24 11.99
C ARG A 367 -9.21 -29.25 11.93
N LEU A 368 -8.04 -28.87 11.41
CA LEU A 368 -6.85 -29.73 11.42
C LEU A 368 -6.47 -30.14 12.85
N LYS A 369 -6.47 -29.18 13.78
CA LYS A 369 -6.15 -29.43 15.19
C LYS A 369 -7.19 -30.31 15.88
N GLN A 370 -8.49 -30.18 15.60
CA GLN A 370 -9.52 -30.95 16.30
C GLN A 370 -9.77 -32.32 15.67
N GLU A 371 -9.82 -32.37 14.34
CA GLU A 371 -10.25 -33.55 13.58
C GLU A 371 -9.09 -34.49 13.26
N CYS A 372 -7.85 -33.98 13.16
CA CYS A 372 -6.66 -34.78 12.82
C CYS A 372 -5.73 -35.07 14.02
N SER A 373 -6.14 -34.76 15.26
CA SER A 373 -5.30 -34.90 16.46
C SER A 373 -5.16 -36.33 17.02
N SER A 374 -6.13 -37.21 16.80
CA SER A 374 -6.24 -38.52 17.48
C SER A 374 -5.28 -39.60 16.98
N SER A 375 -4.27 -39.27 16.17
CA SER A 375 -3.43 -40.25 15.49
C SER A 375 -1.94 -39.89 15.52
N ASP A 376 -1.32 -39.51 16.65
CA ASP A 376 0.14 -39.20 16.76
C ASP A 376 0.76 -38.25 15.70
N ASN A 377 -0.06 -37.60 14.86
CA ASN A 377 0.32 -37.09 13.53
C ASN A 377 0.36 -35.56 13.45
N PHE A 378 -0.38 -34.85 14.30
CA PHE A 378 -0.45 -33.38 14.23
C PHE A 378 0.92 -32.77 14.56
N THR A 379 1.52 -33.16 15.68
CA THR A 379 2.86 -32.71 16.13
C THR A 379 3.98 -33.06 15.15
N GLN A 380 3.86 -34.15 14.39
CA GLN A 380 4.86 -34.56 13.39
C GLN A 380 4.80 -33.73 12.10
N ASN A 381 3.68 -33.08 11.80
CA ASN A 381 3.49 -32.26 10.59
C ASN A 381 3.37 -30.75 10.90
N MET A 382 3.59 -30.34 12.15
CA MET A 382 3.56 -28.93 12.56
C MET A 382 4.66 -28.10 11.87
N ASP A 383 5.73 -28.72 11.38
CA ASP A 383 6.79 -28.05 10.63
C ASP A 383 6.41 -27.74 9.16
N ARG A 384 5.18 -28.09 8.73
CA ARG A 384 4.68 -27.99 7.35
C ARG A 384 3.43 -27.12 7.20
N LEU A 385 3.12 -26.30 8.22
CA LEU A 385 1.88 -25.50 8.27
C LEU A 385 1.90 -24.29 7.33
N GLY A 386 3.08 -23.78 6.96
CA GLY A 386 3.19 -22.58 6.13
C GLY A 386 2.46 -21.39 6.79
N SER A 387 1.66 -20.66 6.02
CA SER A 387 0.93 -19.47 6.50
C SER A 387 -0.14 -19.78 7.55
N LEU A 388 -0.60 -21.04 7.67
CA LEU A 388 -1.55 -21.44 8.71
C LEU A 388 -0.95 -21.34 10.12
N VAL A 389 0.38 -21.36 10.23
CA VAL A 389 1.09 -21.18 11.50
C VAL A 389 0.75 -19.83 12.16
N CYS A 390 0.33 -18.82 11.38
CA CYS A 390 -0.06 -17.50 11.88
C CYS A 390 -1.38 -17.49 12.66
N PHE A 391 -2.08 -18.62 12.73
CA PHE A 391 -3.33 -18.79 13.49
C PHE A 391 -3.15 -19.74 14.69
N PHE A 392 -1.91 -20.05 15.05
CA PHE A 392 -1.57 -20.88 16.19
C PHE A 392 -1.88 -20.16 17.51
N ASP A 393 -2.60 -20.82 18.42
CA ASP A 393 -3.22 -20.24 19.62
C ASP A 393 -2.51 -20.55 20.95
N GLY A 394 -1.41 -21.29 20.93
CA GLY A 394 -0.54 -21.46 22.10
C GLY A 394 0.53 -22.53 21.94
N ALA A 395 1.71 -22.32 22.50
CA ALA A 395 2.78 -23.32 22.54
C ALA A 395 2.70 -24.12 23.85
N PRO A 396 2.15 -25.35 23.89
CA PRO A 396 2.49 -26.29 24.96
C PRO A 396 4.00 -26.58 24.95
N ALA A 397 4.53 -27.26 25.97
CA ALA A 397 5.94 -27.64 26.05
C ALA A 397 6.38 -28.48 24.83
N LEU A 398 6.75 -27.82 23.75
CA LEU A 398 7.29 -28.41 22.54
C LEU A 398 8.75 -28.76 22.80
N ASN A 399 9.22 -29.86 22.22
CA ASN A 399 10.65 -30.18 22.29
C ASN A 399 11.48 -29.10 21.55
N LEU A 400 12.78 -29.02 21.86
CA LEU A 400 13.68 -27.98 21.34
C LEU A 400 13.71 -27.94 19.80
N THR A 401 13.75 -29.09 19.14
CA THR A 401 13.78 -29.20 17.67
C THR A 401 12.51 -28.64 17.02
N LEU A 402 11.34 -29.01 17.54
CA LEU A 402 10.06 -28.53 17.03
C LEU A 402 9.84 -27.06 17.35
N SER A 403 10.30 -26.59 18.52
CA SER A 403 10.27 -25.16 18.88
C SER A 403 11.05 -24.31 17.89
N ARG A 404 12.27 -24.73 17.51
CA ARG A 404 13.09 -24.04 16.49
C ARG A 404 12.41 -24.02 15.11
N LYS A 405 11.87 -25.17 14.66
CA LYS A 405 11.14 -25.28 13.37
C LYS A 405 9.84 -24.48 13.34
N MET A 406 9.17 -24.34 14.48
CA MET A 406 7.94 -23.55 14.59
C MET A 406 8.26 -22.05 14.56
N LEU A 407 9.33 -21.65 15.25
CA LEU A 407 9.79 -20.26 15.29
C LEU A 407 10.14 -19.73 13.89
N SER A 408 10.83 -20.55 13.07
CA SER A 408 11.20 -20.15 11.69
C SER A 408 9.99 -19.96 10.76
N GLN A 409 8.92 -20.74 10.92
CA GLN A 409 7.69 -20.56 10.15
C GLN A 409 6.89 -19.34 10.62
N ILE A 410 6.86 -19.09 11.92
CA ILE A 410 6.13 -17.99 12.56
C ILE A 410 6.74 -16.62 12.23
N ASP A 411 8.01 -16.59 11.84
CA ASP A 411 8.73 -15.34 11.55
C ASP A 411 8.07 -14.49 10.47
N VAL A 412 7.35 -15.13 9.54
CA VAL A 412 6.62 -14.46 8.44
C VAL A 412 5.29 -13.85 8.90
N CYS A 413 4.83 -14.15 10.11
CA CYS A 413 3.55 -13.70 10.64
C CYS A 413 3.61 -12.31 11.27
N ASN A 414 2.63 -11.46 10.95
CA ASN A 414 2.49 -10.12 11.50
C ASN A 414 1.14 -9.98 12.26
N ASN A 415 0.99 -10.71 13.37
CA ASN A 415 -0.20 -10.69 14.23
C ASN A 415 0.21 -10.63 15.71
N SER A 416 -0.44 -9.75 16.49
CA SER A 416 -0.25 -9.61 17.94
C SER A 416 -0.42 -10.91 18.74
N GLU A 417 -1.31 -11.82 18.33
CA GLU A 417 -1.49 -13.11 19.02
C GLU A 417 -0.28 -14.03 18.86
N ILE A 418 0.36 -13.97 17.69
CA ILE A 418 1.53 -14.78 17.37
C ILE A 418 2.80 -14.26 18.06
N GLU A 419 2.89 -12.96 18.36
CA GLU A 419 4.00 -12.42 19.16
C GLU A 419 4.06 -13.03 20.57
N LYS A 420 2.91 -13.42 21.14
CA LYS A 420 2.88 -14.18 22.40
C LYS A 420 3.44 -15.59 22.23
N VAL A 421 3.08 -16.26 21.14
CA VAL A 421 3.59 -17.59 20.81
C VAL A 421 5.10 -17.55 20.55
N LYS A 422 5.58 -16.55 19.79
CA LYS A 422 7.02 -16.31 19.56
C LYS A 422 7.77 -16.27 20.88
N ARG A 423 7.29 -15.47 21.84
CA ARG A 423 7.90 -15.39 23.18
C ARG A 423 7.97 -16.72 23.91
N GLN A 424 6.87 -17.46 23.97
CA GLN A 424 6.83 -18.76 24.62
C GLN A 424 7.82 -19.75 23.98
N LEU A 425 7.94 -19.73 22.64
CA LEU A 425 8.91 -20.56 21.93
C LEU A 425 10.35 -20.15 22.25
N VAL A 426 10.64 -18.84 22.29
CA VAL A 426 11.97 -18.34 22.67
C VAL A 426 12.31 -18.72 24.11
N GLU A 427 11.37 -18.58 25.06
CA GLU A 427 11.56 -19.02 26.45
C GLU A 427 11.84 -20.52 26.54
N ASN A 428 11.06 -21.36 25.85
CA ASN A 428 11.29 -22.81 25.80
C ASN A 428 12.67 -23.15 25.23
N ILE A 429 13.12 -22.44 24.19
CA ILE A 429 14.45 -22.61 23.60
C ILE A 429 15.53 -22.21 24.62
N LEU A 430 15.37 -21.06 25.29
CA LEU A 430 16.32 -20.58 26.30
C LEU A 430 16.43 -21.52 27.52
N GLU A 431 15.33 -22.11 27.97
CA GLU A 431 15.31 -23.04 29.11
C GLU A 431 15.85 -24.43 28.77
N SER A 432 15.67 -24.88 27.52
CA SER A 432 16.01 -26.24 27.08
C SER A 432 17.42 -26.35 26.47
N ASP A 433 18.06 -25.24 26.14
CA ASP A 433 19.35 -25.20 25.43
C ASP A 433 20.53 -25.03 26.41
N ASN A 434 21.01 -26.15 26.96
CA ASN A 434 22.12 -26.18 27.93
C ASN A 434 23.51 -26.39 27.29
N GLY A 435 23.62 -26.40 25.96
CA GLY A 435 24.86 -26.83 25.28
C GLY A 435 25.27 -26.06 24.03
N SER A 436 24.45 -25.13 23.51
CA SER A 436 24.83 -24.31 22.35
C SER A 436 25.71 -23.12 22.73
N SER A 437 26.58 -22.71 21.80
CA SER A 437 27.29 -21.44 21.92
C SER A 437 26.31 -20.26 21.72
N ALA A 438 26.60 -19.10 22.31
CA ALA A 438 25.75 -17.91 22.16
C ALA A 438 25.49 -17.52 20.67
N PRO A 439 26.47 -17.64 19.73
CA PRO A 439 26.22 -17.40 18.32
C PRO A 439 25.23 -18.38 17.66
N GLU A 440 25.33 -19.67 17.98
CA GLU A 440 24.42 -20.70 17.46
C GLU A 440 23.00 -20.49 17.99
N MET A 441 22.88 -20.12 19.27
CA MET A 441 21.60 -19.73 19.86
C MET A 441 21.00 -18.54 19.12
N LEU A 442 21.73 -17.44 18.97
CA LEU A 442 21.26 -16.22 18.29
C LEU A 442 20.87 -16.50 16.83
N GLN A 443 21.63 -17.33 16.12
CA GLN A 443 21.29 -17.75 14.77
C GLN A 443 20.00 -18.58 14.74
N SER A 444 19.81 -19.47 15.72
CA SER A 444 18.60 -20.31 15.81
C SER A 444 17.33 -19.52 16.15
N LEU A 445 17.46 -18.39 16.85
CA LEU A 445 16.34 -17.50 17.17
C LEU A 445 15.89 -16.67 15.97
N GLY A 446 16.75 -16.45 14.97
CA GLY A 446 16.43 -15.67 13.78
C GLY A 446 15.93 -14.27 14.13
N SER A 447 14.86 -13.81 13.49
CA SER A 447 14.29 -12.47 13.76
C SER A 447 13.54 -12.39 15.10
N ALA A 448 13.13 -13.53 15.67
CA ALA A 448 12.49 -13.58 16.99
C ALA A 448 13.42 -13.21 18.16
N VAL A 449 14.71 -13.02 17.90
CA VAL A 449 15.66 -12.46 18.88
C VAL A 449 15.19 -11.12 19.48
N ILE A 450 14.33 -10.38 18.77
CA ILE A 450 13.71 -9.13 19.26
C ILE A 450 12.81 -9.33 20.48
N THR A 451 12.41 -10.56 20.81
CA THR A 451 11.58 -10.82 21.99
C THR A 451 12.42 -10.95 23.27
N LEU A 452 13.75 -10.90 23.18
CA LEU A 452 14.62 -10.97 24.35
C LEU A 452 14.58 -9.64 25.13
N PRO A 453 14.47 -9.71 26.48
CA PRO A 453 14.51 -8.53 27.31
C PRO A 453 15.91 -7.91 27.30
N LEU A 454 15.99 -6.60 27.57
CA LEU A 454 17.27 -5.86 27.60
C LEU A 454 18.31 -6.50 28.54
N SER A 455 17.86 -7.03 29.68
CA SER A 455 18.69 -7.68 30.69
C SER A 455 19.39 -8.97 30.21
N LYS A 456 18.88 -9.59 29.14
CA LYS A 456 19.49 -10.74 28.47
C LYS A 456 20.39 -10.28 27.33
N LEU A 457 19.95 -9.31 26.53
CA LEU A 457 20.75 -8.73 25.45
C LEU A 457 22.07 -8.12 25.95
N SER A 458 22.06 -7.54 27.15
CA SER A 458 23.26 -6.94 27.76
C SER A 458 24.31 -7.96 28.22
N ARG A 459 24.03 -9.27 28.18
CA ARG A 459 24.94 -10.33 28.64
C ARG A 459 25.82 -10.90 27.52
N PHE A 460 25.48 -10.64 26.27
CA PHE A 460 26.28 -11.12 25.13
C PHE A 460 27.62 -10.40 25.06
N THR A 461 28.65 -11.13 24.62
CA THR A 461 29.99 -10.57 24.41
C THR A 461 30.09 -9.87 23.04
N PRO A 462 31.02 -8.92 22.86
CA PRO A 462 31.26 -8.29 21.56
C PRO A 462 31.57 -9.31 20.45
N GLU A 463 32.30 -10.38 20.78
CA GLU A 463 32.69 -11.45 19.85
C GLU A 463 31.46 -12.24 19.37
N ASP A 464 30.57 -12.61 20.30
CA ASP A 464 29.33 -13.31 19.98
C ASP A 464 28.47 -12.49 19.01
N LEU A 465 28.26 -11.20 19.34
CA LEU A 465 27.46 -10.29 18.53
C LEU A 465 28.07 -10.05 17.15
N ASN A 466 29.39 -9.96 17.05
CA ASN A 466 30.08 -9.76 15.78
C ASN A 466 29.95 -10.98 14.86
N SER A 467 30.01 -12.19 15.42
CA SER A 467 29.83 -13.44 14.66
C SER A 467 28.40 -13.64 14.16
N SER A 468 27.39 -13.14 14.87
CA SER A 468 25.96 -13.25 14.51
C SER A 468 25.38 -12.03 13.78
N LEU A 469 26.21 -11.06 13.37
CA LEU A 469 25.76 -9.76 12.86
C LEU A 469 24.81 -9.87 11.66
N ASN A 470 25.06 -10.82 10.76
CA ASN A 470 24.21 -11.04 9.58
C ASN A 470 22.77 -11.34 9.99
N SER A 471 22.56 -12.23 10.97
CA SER A 471 21.22 -12.56 11.48
C SER A 471 20.60 -11.38 12.23
N LEU A 472 21.38 -10.71 13.09
CA LEU A 472 20.90 -9.57 13.88
C LEU A 472 20.50 -8.36 13.01
N SER A 473 21.14 -8.19 11.86
CA SER A 473 20.87 -7.07 10.94
C SER A 473 19.46 -7.12 10.32
N GLN A 474 18.88 -8.33 10.19
CA GLN A 474 17.57 -8.55 9.56
C GLN A 474 16.40 -8.35 10.53
N ALA A 475 16.66 -8.42 11.83
CA ALA A 475 15.66 -8.20 12.88
C ALA A 475 15.22 -6.72 12.93
N LYS A 476 14.02 -6.45 13.45
CA LYS A 476 13.47 -5.09 13.64
C LYS A 476 13.58 -4.67 15.11
N TRP A 477 14.74 -4.12 15.48
CA TRP A 477 15.02 -3.76 16.86
C TRP A 477 14.25 -2.52 17.33
N SER A 478 13.81 -2.52 18.58
CA SER A 478 13.40 -1.27 19.23
C SER A 478 14.62 -0.36 19.48
N PRO A 479 14.44 0.97 19.61
CA PRO A 479 15.55 1.87 19.88
C PRO A 479 16.37 1.49 21.12
N ALA A 480 15.71 1.05 22.20
CA ALA A 480 16.38 0.65 23.43
C ALA A 480 17.19 -0.65 23.26
N GLN A 481 16.65 -1.63 22.53
CA GLN A 481 17.36 -2.87 22.22
C GLN A 481 18.57 -2.60 21.31
N ALA A 482 18.37 -1.82 20.25
CA ALA A 482 19.43 -1.42 19.33
C ALA A 482 20.56 -0.70 20.09
N THR A 483 20.23 0.25 20.97
CA THR A 483 21.22 0.98 21.78
C THR A 483 21.99 0.04 22.70
N THR A 484 21.30 -0.90 23.35
CA THR A 484 21.94 -1.90 24.22
C THR A 484 22.92 -2.79 23.45
N LEU A 485 22.51 -3.27 22.28
CA LEU A 485 23.35 -4.11 21.41
C LEU A 485 24.54 -3.35 20.83
N ILE A 486 24.34 -2.13 20.33
CA ILE A 486 25.42 -1.31 19.78
C ILE A 486 26.42 -0.91 20.85
N LYS A 487 25.95 -0.53 22.05
CA LYS A 487 26.83 -0.26 23.17
C LYS A 487 27.73 -1.46 23.47
N LYS A 488 27.16 -2.66 23.55
CA LYS A 488 27.90 -3.91 23.74
C LYS A 488 28.87 -4.21 22.59
N LEU A 489 28.41 -4.07 21.35
CA LEU A 489 29.22 -4.33 20.16
C LEU A 489 30.43 -3.38 20.03
N LEU A 490 30.32 -2.15 20.54
CA LEU A 490 31.35 -1.12 20.48
C LEU A 490 32.13 -0.98 21.80
N GLU A 491 31.95 -1.86 22.79
CA GLU A 491 32.69 -1.80 24.06
C GLU A 491 34.21 -1.82 23.88
N THR A 492 34.70 -2.44 22.80
CA THR A 492 36.14 -2.58 22.49
C THR A 492 36.64 -1.56 21.46
N THR A 493 35.78 -0.74 20.86
CA THR A 493 36.15 0.18 19.77
C THR A 493 35.51 1.56 19.95
N GLU A 494 36.34 2.60 20.02
CA GLU A 494 35.87 3.99 20.16
C GLU A 494 35.23 4.57 18.89
N THR A 495 35.41 3.92 17.72
CA THR A 495 34.92 4.42 16.42
C THR A 495 34.23 3.34 15.59
N ILE A 496 33.19 3.72 14.86
CA ILE A 496 32.50 2.84 13.89
C ILE A 496 33.05 3.05 12.48
N SER A 497 33.37 1.98 11.75
CA SER A 497 33.79 2.07 10.34
C SER A 497 32.60 2.12 9.39
N SER A 498 32.84 2.55 8.15
CA SER A 498 31.81 2.62 7.10
C SER A 498 31.23 1.24 6.76
N GLU A 499 32.08 0.22 6.66
CA GLU A 499 31.67 -1.17 6.41
C GLU A 499 30.83 -1.70 7.57
N LYS A 500 31.26 -1.44 8.81
CA LYS A 500 30.54 -1.89 10.00
C LYS A 500 29.17 -1.24 10.09
N LEU A 501 29.05 0.07 9.86
CA LEU A 501 27.78 0.78 9.86
C LEU A 501 26.77 0.17 8.88
N LEU A 502 27.20 -0.13 7.65
CA LEU A 502 26.36 -0.70 6.60
C LEU A 502 25.94 -2.15 6.85
N SER A 503 26.62 -2.84 7.78
CA SER A 503 26.29 -4.21 8.20
C SER A 503 25.33 -4.27 9.40
N LEU A 504 25.00 -3.14 10.04
CA LEU A 504 24.15 -3.11 11.24
C LEU A 504 22.66 -3.33 10.96
N GLY A 505 22.20 -3.12 9.73
CA GLY A 505 20.78 -3.17 9.40
C GLY A 505 19.95 -2.22 10.28
N SER A 506 18.91 -2.73 10.94
CA SER A 506 18.05 -1.88 11.79
C SER A 506 18.69 -1.46 13.12
N MET A 507 19.77 -2.14 13.57
CA MET A 507 20.50 -1.76 14.79
C MET A 507 21.16 -0.39 14.69
N VAL A 508 21.29 0.15 13.47
CA VAL A 508 21.80 1.52 13.24
C VAL A 508 21.06 2.58 14.07
N ARG A 509 19.79 2.34 14.43
CA ARG A 509 19.00 3.23 15.29
C ARG A 509 19.63 3.45 16.67
N GLY A 510 20.47 2.53 17.15
CA GLY A 510 21.18 2.61 18.42
C GLY A 510 22.60 3.19 18.36
N VAL A 511 23.08 3.60 17.17
CA VAL A 511 24.39 4.23 17.01
C VAL A 511 24.31 5.70 17.45
N ASP A 512 25.09 6.09 18.45
CA ASP A 512 25.10 7.47 18.95
C ASP A 512 25.50 8.45 17.82
N SER A 513 24.79 9.57 17.74
CA SER A 513 24.98 10.59 16.71
C SER A 513 26.38 11.20 16.72
N SER A 514 27.07 11.23 17.87
CA SER A 514 28.45 11.71 17.98
C SER A 514 29.44 10.85 17.19
N LEU A 515 29.20 9.54 17.10
CA LEU A 515 30.03 8.62 16.31
C LEU A 515 29.83 8.80 14.81
N LEU A 516 28.59 9.12 14.39
CA LEU A 516 28.25 9.35 12.99
C LEU A 516 28.84 10.65 12.45
N LYS A 517 28.97 11.68 13.29
CA LYS A 517 29.57 12.99 12.93
C LYS A 517 31.00 12.86 12.41
N ASN A 518 31.73 11.84 12.83
CA ASN A 518 33.11 11.61 12.43
C ASN A 518 33.25 10.84 11.10
N LEU A 519 32.14 10.33 10.54
CA LEU A 519 32.13 9.64 9.27
C LEU A 519 31.95 10.60 8.10
N LYS A 520 32.69 10.38 7.02
CA LYS A 520 32.48 11.09 5.75
C LYS A 520 31.42 10.38 4.93
N THR A 521 30.35 11.08 4.59
CA THR A 521 29.23 10.52 3.82
C THR A 521 29.68 10.06 2.44
N ALA A 522 30.70 10.72 1.88
CA ALA A 522 31.35 10.36 0.63
C ALA A 522 31.76 8.87 0.54
N ASN A 523 32.24 8.29 1.65
CA ASN A 523 32.73 6.90 1.70
C ASN A 523 31.60 5.86 1.70
N LEU A 524 30.35 6.30 1.88
CA LEU A 524 29.15 5.46 1.93
C LEU A 524 28.34 5.50 0.63
N LEU A 525 28.60 6.47 -0.24
CA LEU A 525 27.85 6.67 -1.48
C LEU A 525 28.02 5.48 -2.44
N GLY A 526 26.94 5.14 -3.15
CA GLY A 526 26.93 4.04 -4.13
C GLY A 526 26.87 2.63 -3.53
N LYS A 527 26.77 2.50 -2.20
CA LYS A 527 26.59 1.22 -1.52
C LYS A 527 25.10 0.94 -1.29
N ASP A 528 24.62 -0.22 -1.77
CA ASP A 528 23.19 -0.58 -1.78
C ASP A 528 22.53 -0.53 -0.39
N ASN A 529 23.28 -0.91 0.65
CA ASN A 529 22.76 -0.95 2.02
C ASN A 529 22.48 0.45 2.62
N LEU A 530 23.05 1.53 2.07
CA LEU A 530 22.89 2.88 2.62
C LEU A 530 21.42 3.32 2.62
N LYS A 531 20.67 2.95 1.58
CA LYS A 531 19.24 3.23 1.48
C LYS A 531 18.46 2.56 2.63
N SER A 532 18.72 1.27 2.86
CA SER A 532 18.05 0.50 3.91
C SER A 532 18.34 1.05 5.32
N ILE A 533 19.61 1.32 5.65
CA ILE A 533 19.97 1.80 6.99
C ILE A 533 19.45 3.23 7.26
N SER A 534 19.48 4.10 6.26
CA SER A 534 19.05 5.49 6.42
C SER A 534 17.54 5.62 6.64
N GLU A 535 16.73 4.65 6.20
CA GLU A 535 15.31 4.58 6.55
C GLU A 535 15.07 4.27 8.05
N LYS A 536 16.06 3.69 8.74
CA LYS A 536 15.96 3.31 10.16
C LYS A 536 16.60 4.34 11.11
N MET A 537 17.38 5.28 10.59
CA MET A 537 18.01 6.35 11.38
C MET A 537 17.01 7.42 11.84
N SER A 538 17.26 8.06 12.98
CA SER A 538 16.53 9.28 13.36
C SER A 538 16.93 10.51 12.58
N SER A 539 16.15 11.58 12.76
CA SER A 539 16.46 12.90 12.19
C SER A 539 17.84 13.39 12.65
N LEU A 540 18.18 13.20 13.93
CA LEU A 540 19.49 13.58 14.46
C LEU A 540 20.61 12.77 13.82
N GLN A 541 20.48 11.43 13.77
CA GLN A 541 21.48 10.55 13.16
C GLN A 541 21.72 10.85 11.68
N LYS A 542 20.65 11.11 10.93
CA LYS A 542 20.74 11.54 9.51
C LYS A 542 21.48 12.85 9.38
N THR A 543 21.20 13.82 10.25
CA THR A 543 21.88 15.12 10.24
C THR A 543 23.36 14.97 10.59
N ALA A 544 23.70 14.14 11.58
CA ALA A 544 25.08 13.88 11.98
C ALA A 544 25.90 13.25 10.85
N LEU A 545 25.28 12.41 10.02
CA LEU A 545 25.95 11.71 8.93
C LEU A 545 26.24 12.61 7.70
N LEU A 546 25.53 13.74 7.54
CA LEU A 546 25.57 14.55 6.32
C LEU A 546 26.69 15.60 6.32
N ASP A 547 27.58 15.54 5.32
CA ASP A 547 28.77 16.42 5.18
C ASP A 547 28.71 17.44 4.02
N ALA A 548 27.51 17.74 3.52
CA ALA A 548 27.17 18.69 2.42
C ALA A 548 27.13 18.13 0.98
N LEU A 549 27.31 16.83 0.76
CA LEU A 549 27.13 16.20 -0.56
C LEU A 549 25.64 15.94 -0.88
N VAL A 550 25.23 16.21 -2.13
CA VAL A 550 23.83 16.02 -2.58
C VAL A 550 23.68 14.92 -3.65
N LYS A 551 24.73 14.68 -4.44
CA LYS A 551 24.72 13.66 -5.50
C LYS A 551 24.89 12.27 -4.89
N GLY A 552 24.10 11.30 -5.35
CA GLY A 552 24.19 9.89 -4.92
C GLY A 552 23.55 9.57 -3.57
N LEU A 553 22.96 10.55 -2.86
CA LEU A 553 22.23 10.31 -1.62
C LEU A 553 20.87 9.62 -1.86
N PRO A 554 20.46 8.70 -0.97
CA PRO A 554 19.11 8.16 -0.93
C PRO A 554 18.09 9.19 -0.41
N ASP A 555 16.82 9.00 -0.79
CA ASP A 555 15.68 9.88 -0.49
C ASP A 555 15.51 10.20 1.01
N SER A 556 15.72 9.19 1.86
CA SER A 556 15.66 9.28 3.31
C SER A 556 16.66 10.28 3.91
N LEU A 557 17.83 10.48 3.26
CA LEU A 557 18.87 11.44 3.65
C LEU A 557 18.68 12.78 2.94
N LEU A 558 18.23 12.78 1.68
CA LEU A 558 17.92 14.01 0.93
C LEU A 558 16.91 14.88 1.67
N SER A 559 15.86 14.28 2.21
CA SER A 559 14.82 14.97 2.99
C SER A 559 15.35 15.61 4.29
N SER A 560 16.57 15.26 4.75
CA SER A 560 17.19 15.84 5.95
C SER A 560 18.16 17.01 5.64
N LEU A 561 18.39 17.33 4.36
CA LEU A 561 19.25 18.44 3.96
C LEU A 561 18.61 19.80 4.26
N SER A 562 19.38 20.70 4.87
CA SER A 562 18.94 22.08 5.08
C SER A 562 18.86 22.86 3.75
N LEU A 563 18.02 23.91 3.71
CA LEU A 563 18.00 24.83 2.57
C LEU A 563 19.35 25.53 2.36
N ALA A 564 20.12 25.77 3.43
CA ALA A 564 21.45 26.36 3.34
C ALA A 564 22.45 25.43 2.62
N THR A 565 22.34 24.11 2.82
CA THR A 565 23.14 23.13 2.10
C THR A 565 22.72 23.05 0.63
N LEU A 566 21.42 23.09 0.34
CA LEU A 566 20.91 23.09 -1.04
C LEU A 566 21.22 24.39 -1.80
N GLU A 567 21.35 25.51 -1.10
CA GLU A 567 21.78 26.79 -1.69
C GLU A 567 23.17 26.65 -2.31
N LYS A 568 24.09 26.00 -1.59
CA LYS A 568 25.47 25.70 -2.03
C LYS A 568 25.54 24.58 -3.08
N ALA A 569 24.47 23.80 -3.26
CA ALA A 569 24.43 22.71 -4.23
C ALA A 569 24.30 23.23 -5.68
N ASN A 570 25.07 22.63 -6.59
CA ASN A 570 25.07 22.95 -8.00
C ASN A 570 23.97 22.16 -8.75
N LEU A 571 22.71 22.46 -8.44
CA LEU A 571 21.51 21.95 -9.11
C LEU A 571 20.94 23.09 -9.98
N SER A 572 20.91 22.89 -11.30
CA SER A 572 20.57 23.92 -12.29
C SER A 572 19.50 23.50 -13.30
N SER A 573 19.03 22.25 -13.24
CA SER A 573 18.06 21.71 -14.21
C SER A 573 17.01 20.84 -13.53
N VAL A 574 15.82 20.75 -14.14
CA VAL A 574 14.67 20.04 -13.58
C VAL A 574 14.89 18.52 -13.58
N GLU A 575 15.65 18.01 -14.54
CA GLU A 575 16.04 16.60 -14.67
C GLU A 575 16.79 16.10 -13.43
N GLN A 576 17.55 16.98 -12.77
CA GLN A 576 18.29 16.64 -11.56
C GLN A 576 17.38 16.48 -10.32
N LEU A 577 16.11 16.90 -10.43
CA LEU A 577 15.11 16.75 -9.37
C LEU A 577 14.29 15.46 -9.51
N GLN A 578 14.29 14.84 -10.69
CA GLN A 578 13.46 13.69 -11.02
C GLN A 578 13.81 12.47 -10.17
N SER A 579 12.78 11.74 -9.69
CA SER A 579 12.94 10.47 -8.95
C SER A 579 13.78 10.58 -7.68
N ARG A 580 13.65 11.70 -6.97
CA ARG A 580 14.31 11.94 -5.67
C ARG A 580 13.33 12.45 -4.62
N GLY A 581 13.51 12.00 -3.38
CA GLY A 581 12.65 12.30 -2.23
C GLY A 581 12.88 13.65 -1.57
N TRP A 582 12.49 14.72 -2.25
CA TRP A 582 12.55 16.08 -1.72
C TRP A 582 11.39 16.37 -0.76
N THR A 583 11.59 17.25 0.22
CA THR A 583 10.48 17.82 1.00
C THR A 583 9.78 18.94 0.23
N ARG A 584 8.60 19.38 0.70
CA ARG A 584 7.88 20.52 0.09
C ARG A 584 8.70 21.81 0.10
N ALA A 585 9.38 22.11 1.21
CA ALA A 585 10.24 23.28 1.31
C ALA A 585 11.42 23.20 0.34
N GLN A 586 12.10 22.05 0.28
CA GLN A 586 13.22 21.82 -0.63
C GLN A 586 12.78 21.90 -2.10
N SER A 587 11.68 21.24 -2.45
CA SER A 587 11.12 21.25 -3.81
C SER A 587 10.78 22.67 -4.25
N THR A 588 10.11 23.44 -3.39
CA THR A 588 9.74 24.83 -3.68
C THR A 588 10.97 25.71 -3.86
N PHE A 589 11.98 25.54 -3.00
CA PHE A 589 13.25 26.27 -3.08
C PHE A 589 13.98 25.97 -4.39
N LEU A 590 14.15 24.69 -4.73
CA LEU A 590 14.88 24.25 -5.92
C LEU A 590 14.15 24.65 -7.20
N LEU A 591 12.82 24.50 -7.24
CA LEU A 591 12.00 24.94 -8.38
C LEU A 591 12.12 26.44 -8.61
N LYS A 592 11.97 27.27 -7.55
CA LYS A 592 12.16 28.72 -7.70
C LYS A 592 13.58 29.07 -8.15
N LYS A 593 14.60 28.35 -7.69
CA LYS A 593 16.00 28.55 -8.13
C LYS A 593 16.21 28.21 -9.62
N ILE A 594 15.56 27.17 -10.13
CA ILE A 594 15.78 26.65 -11.49
C ILE A 594 14.88 27.33 -12.54
N VAL A 595 13.58 27.44 -12.28
CA VAL A 595 12.58 27.94 -13.25
C VAL A 595 11.91 29.26 -12.83
N GLY A 596 12.31 29.84 -11.69
CA GLY A 596 11.68 31.05 -11.18
C GLY A 596 10.20 30.84 -10.87
N ASN A 597 9.34 31.74 -11.35
CA ASN A 597 7.88 31.63 -11.17
C ASN A 597 7.17 31.09 -12.42
N LYS A 598 7.87 30.67 -13.48
CA LYS A 598 7.26 30.19 -14.72
C LYS A 598 7.81 28.81 -15.07
N ILE A 599 6.95 27.81 -15.01
CA ILE A 599 7.28 26.42 -15.35
C ILE A 599 6.63 26.05 -16.69
N SER A 600 7.36 25.33 -17.56
CA SER A 600 6.80 24.81 -18.82
C SER A 600 6.08 23.47 -18.61
N LEU A 601 5.20 23.07 -19.53
CA LEU A 601 4.60 21.72 -19.51
C LEU A 601 5.68 20.62 -19.59
N GLY A 602 6.75 20.84 -20.35
CA GLY A 602 7.86 19.89 -20.47
C GLY A 602 8.58 19.66 -19.15
N ASP A 603 8.81 20.72 -18.38
CA ASP A 603 9.42 20.65 -17.05
C ASP A 603 8.47 20.01 -16.04
N LEU A 604 7.18 20.38 -16.08
CA LEU A 604 6.16 19.84 -15.18
C LEU A 604 6.07 18.31 -15.26
N ARG A 605 6.17 17.75 -16.48
CA ARG A 605 6.16 16.29 -16.69
C ARG A 605 7.36 15.56 -16.09
N LYS A 606 8.47 16.26 -15.82
CA LYS A 606 9.72 15.68 -15.30
C LYS A 606 9.84 15.71 -13.78
N LEU A 607 8.96 16.46 -13.08
CA LEU A 607 9.16 16.76 -11.66
C LEU A 607 8.98 15.58 -10.71
N ASP A 608 8.22 14.55 -11.07
CA ASP A 608 7.94 13.41 -10.20
C ASP A 608 7.61 13.86 -8.76
N GLN A 609 8.38 13.46 -7.74
CA GLN A 609 8.17 13.89 -6.35
C GLN A 609 8.33 15.39 -6.09
N ALA A 610 9.10 16.11 -6.91
CA ALA A 610 9.31 17.56 -6.77
C ALA A 610 8.05 18.39 -7.11
N VAL A 611 7.01 17.77 -7.68
CA VAL A 611 5.73 18.44 -8.01
C VAL A 611 5.07 19.10 -6.79
N GLN A 612 5.32 18.58 -5.58
CA GLN A 612 4.85 19.18 -4.32
C GLN A 612 5.35 20.62 -4.10
N GLY A 613 6.43 21.03 -4.79
CA GLY A 613 6.98 22.39 -4.74
C GLY A 613 6.37 23.37 -5.74
N VAL A 614 5.49 22.91 -6.65
CA VAL A 614 4.83 23.78 -7.63
C VAL A 614 3.88 24.74 -6.91
N THR A 615 4.07 26.04 -7.07
CA THR A 615 3.26 27.06 -6.39
C THR A 615 1.99 27.41 -7.19
N CYS A 616 0.98 28.01 -6.54
CA CYS A 616 -0.18 28.53 -7.25
C CYS A 616 0.21 29.62 -8.27
N GLU A 617 1.22 30.45 -7.98
CA GLU A 617 1.71 31.45 -8.92
C GLU A 617 2.26 30.82 -10.20
N MET A 618 2.96 29.68 -10.09
CA MET A 618 3.42 28.91 -11.25
C MET A 618 2.24 28.34 -12.06
N ILE A 619 1.21 27.82 -11.38
CA ILE A 619 0.00 27.26 -12.01
C ILE A 619 -0.78 28.37 -12.74
N GLU A 620 -0.93 29.55 -12.13
CA GLU A 620 -1.69 30.67 -12.68
C GLU A 620 -1.06 31.23 -13.97
N LYS A 621 0.26 31.09 -14.14
CA LYS A 621 1.01 31.56 -15.31
C LYS A 621 0.96 30.63 -16.53
N PHE A 622 0.31 29.47 -16.44
CA PHE A 622 0.07 28.64 -17.63
C PHE A 622 -0.86 29.32 -18.64
N ASN A 623 -0.57 29.09 -19.91
CA ASN A 623 -1.40 29.56 -21.01
C ASN A 623 -2.75 28.83 -20.99
N ARG A 624 -3.79 29.52 -21.45
CA ARG A 624 -5.15 28.97 -21.51
C ARG A 624 -5.26 27.69 -22.35
N THR A 625 -4.50 27.59 -23.43
CA THR A 625 -4.46 26.40 -24.31
C THR A 625 -3.80 25.20 -23.65
N GLU A 626 -2.87 25.43 -22.73
CA GLU A 626 -2.08 24.40 -22.05
C GLU A 626 -2.73 23.92 -20.73
N THR A 627 -3.75 24.64 -20.25
CA THR A 627 -4.26 24.45 -18.88
C THR A 627 -4.91 23.08 -18.65
N LEU A 628 -5.58 22.51 -19.64
CA LEU A 628 -6.15 21.16 -19.54
C LEU A 628 -5.04 20.10 -19.41
N GLU A 629 -4.00 20.23 -20.21
CA GLU A 629 -2.85 19.31 -20.18
C GLU A 629 -2.03 19.46 -18.89
N MET A 630 -1.90 20.69 -18.38
CA MET A 630 -1.31 20.96 -17.06
C MET A 630 -2.10 20.23 -15.97
N ALA A 631 -3.43 20.34 -15.97
CA ALA A 631 -4.28 19.69 -15.00
C ALA A 631 -4.18 18.15 -15.08
N GLN A 632 -4.15 17.59 -16.28
CA GLN A 632 -3.96 16.15 -16.50
C GLN A 632 -2.58 15.68 -16.04
N THR A 633 -1.53 16.48 -16.28
CA THR A 633 -0.16 16.20 -15.83
C THR A 633 -0.07 16.19 -14.31
N LEU A 634 -0.61 17.20 -13.63
CA LEU A 634 -0.65 17.24 -12.17
C LEU A 634 -1.41 16.05 -11.58
N ASN A 635 -2.52 15.64 -12.20
CA ASN A 635 -3.33 14.52 -11.73
C ASN A 635 -2.57 13.19 -11.71
N ARG A 636 -1.53 13.02 -12.55
CA ARG A 636 -0.65 11.82 -12.52
C ARG A 636 0.11 11.68 -11.19
N SER A 637 0.30 12.78 -10.46
CA SER A 637 1.00 12.82 -9.17
C SER A 637 0.07 13.24 -8.03
N CYS A 638 -1.23 12.92 -8.12
CA CYS A 638 -2.27 13.40 -7.20
C CYS A 638 -1.99 13.16 -5.70
N ILE A 639 -1.29 12.09 -5.34
CA ILE A 639 -0.95 11.74 -3.95
C ILE A 639 0.01 12.77 -3.32
N LEU A 640 0.83 13.43 -4.14
CA LEU A 640 1.84 14.39 -3.70
C LEU A 640 1.34 15.84 -3.70
N LEU A 641 0.17 16.09 -4.31
CA LEU A 641 -0.38 17.43 -4.41
C LEU A 641 -1.02 17.85 -3.08
N SER A 642 -0.66 19.04 -2.63
CA SER A 642 -1.36 19.70 -1.54
C SER A 642 -2.78 20.13 -1.96
N ARG A 643 -3.68 20.25 -0.99
CA ARG A 643 -5.06 20.70 -1.22
C ARG A 643 -5.13 22.06 -1.92
N ILE A 644 -4.20 22.96 -1.60
CA ILE A 644 -4.11 24.28 -2.24
C ILE A 644 -3.68 24.18 -3.71
N GLN A 645 -2.72 23.31 -4.07
CA GLN A 645 -2.32 23.10 -5.46
C GLN A 645 -3.48 22.55 -6.29
N ILE A 646 -4.21 21.56 -5.76
CA ILE A 646 -5.41 21.00 -6.40
C ILE A 646 -6.45 22.10 -6.64
N ARG A 647 -6.74 22.91 -5.62
CA ARG A 647 -7.71 24.00 -5.71
C ARG A 647 -7.30 25.05 -6.76
N CYS A 648 -6.06 25.53 -6.74
CA CYS A 648 -5.57 26.52 -7.70
C CYS A 648 -5.57 25.96 -9.13
N ALA A 649 -5.17 24.69 -9.32
CA ALA A 649 -5.22 24.03 -10.63
C ALA A 649 -6.65 23.91 -11.15
N ALA A 650 -7.60 23.52 -10.30
CA ALA A 650 -9.01 23.45 -10.64
C ALA A 650 -9.58 24.84 -11.02
N GLN A 651 -9.30 25.87 -10.21
CA GLN A 651 -9.74 27.24 -10.47
C GLN A 651 -9.19 27.77 -11.79
N LYS A 652 -7.88 27.61 -12.04
CA LYS A 652 -7.24 28.01 -13.30
C LYS A 652 -7.82 27.26 -14.49
N LEU A 653 -8.08 25.96 -14.36
CA LEU A 653 -8.72 25.14 -15.38
C LEU A 653 -10.13 25.65 -15.71
N PHE A 654 -10.98 25.83 -14.72
CA PHE A 654 -12.36 26.21 -14.94
C PHE A 654 -12.49 27.63 -15.49
N ALA A 655 -11.67 28.57 -15.02
CA ALA A 655 -11.59 29.91 -15.61
C ALA A 655 -11.20 29.83 -17.09
N SER A 656 -10.16 29.05 -17.41
CA SER A 656 -9.68 28.89 -18.79
C SER A 656 -10.73 28.26 -19.72
N LEU A 657 -11.53 27.30 -19.23
CA LEU A 657 -12.60 26.65 -20.00
C LEU A 657 -13.81 27.58 -20.21
N GLU A 658 -14.21 28.36 -19.21
CA GLU A 658 -15.30 29.32 -19.36
C GLU A 658 -14.96 30.46 -20.34
N GLU A 659 -13.69 30.87 -20.39
CA GLU A 659 -13.27 31.83 -21.41
C GLU A 659 -13.23 31.21 -22.82
N GLN A 660 -13.10 29.87 -22.96
CA GLN A 660 -13.19 29.15 -24.25
C GLN A 660 -14.58 29.19 -24.84
N ARG A 661 -15.59 28.97 -24.00
CA ARG A 661 -16.99 28.97 -24.43
C ARG A 661 -17.84 29.47 -23.28
N ALA A 662 -18.51 30.60 -23.46
CA ALA A 662 -19.43 31.12 -22.45
C ALA A 662 -20.49 30.06 -22.10
N GLY A 663 -20.67 29.77 -20.81
CA GLY A 663 -21.57 28.71 -20.36
C GLY A 663 -20.99 27.31 -20.65
N TYR A 664 -19.66 27.16 -20.58
CA TYR A 664 -18.95 25.93 -20.92
C TYR A 664 -19.59 24.71 -20.27
N PHE A 665 -19.84 24.80 -18.96
CA PHE A 665 -20.39 23.72 -18.13
C PHE A 665 -21.88 23.45 -18.35
N SER A 666 -22.67 24.46 -18.75
CA SER A 666 -24.09 24.27 -19.03
C SER A 666 -24.34 23.40 -20.26
N ASN A 667 -23.49 23.55 -21.28
CA ASN A 667 -23.58 22.81 -22.55
C ASN A 667 -22.40 21.84 -22.74
N ILE A 668 -21.82 21.34 -21.65
CA ILE A 668 -20.67 20.43 -21.69
C ILE A 668 -21.05 19.07 -22.29
N LYS A 669 -20.14 18.51 -23.10
CA LYS A 669 -20.27 17.17 -23.71
C LYS A 669 -19.67 16.08 -22.81
N ASN A 670 -20.08 14.83 -23.02
CA ASN A 670 -19.52 13.68 -22.27
C ASN A 670 -17.98 13.62 -22.36
N ALA A 671 -17.41 13.72 -23.56
CA ALA A 671 -15.96 13.69 -23.76
C ALA A 671 -15.23 14.86 -23.06
N GLU A 672 -15.85 16.05 -23.03
CA GLU A 672 -15.30 17.24 -22.36
C GLU A 672 -15.27 17.04 -20.84
N LEU A 673 -16.34 16.50 -20.24
CA LEU A 673 -16.37 16.17 -18.81
C LEU A 673 -15.37 15.05 -18.48
N GLN A 674 -15.23 14.06 -19.36
CA GLN A 674 -14.29 12.95 -19.19
C GLN A 674 -12.83 13.40 -19.20
N ALA A 675 -12.50 14.45 -19.95
CA ALA A 675 -11.15 14.99 -20.00
C ALA A 675 -10.74 15.70 -18.69
N ILE A 676 -11.70 16.17 -17.88
CA ILE A 676 -11.45 16.84 -16.61
C ILE A 676 -11.08 15.79 -15.54
N PRO A 677 -9.93 15.93 -14.85
CA PRO A 677 -9.58 15.03 -13.77
C PRO A 677 -10.58 15.09 -12.60
N ALA A 678 -10.96 13.92 -12.06
CA ALA A 678 -11.96 13.82 -10.99
C ALA A 678 -11.56 14.63 -9.74
N LEU A 679 -10.26 14.65 -9.40
CA LEU A 679 -9.71 15.41 -8.27
C LEU A 679 -9.91 16.94 -8.39
N MET A 680 -10.00 17.46 -9.61
CA MET A 680 -10.29 18.87 -9.86
C MET A 680 -11.79 19.11 -10.01
N LEU A 681 -12.52 18.18 -10.63
CA LEU A 681 -13.97 18.26 -10.86
C LEU A 681 -14.75 18.49 -9.56
N ILE A 682 -14.30 17.93 -8.44
CA ILE A 682 -14.95 18.14 -7.12
C ILE A 682 -14.88 19.59 -6.61
N HIS A 683 -14.00 20.41 -7.16
CA HIS A 683 -13.92 21.84 -6.86
C HIS A 683 -14.78 22.69 -7.81
N LEU A 684 -15.58 22.08 -8.69
CA LEU A 684 -16.51 22.81 -9.56
C LEU A 684 -17.50 23.60 -8.68
N PRO A 685 -17.70 24.91 -8.92
CA PRO A 685 -18.65 25.70 -8.16
C PRO A 685 -20.04 25.06 -8.13
N VAL A 686 -20.72 25.13 -6.98
CA VAL A 686 -21.99 24.45 -6.74
C VAL A 686 -23.05 24.86 -7.78
N GLU A 687 -23.04 26.12 -8.19
CA GLU A 687 -23.97 26.68 -9.17
C GLU A 687 -23.74 26.10 -10.57
N LYS A 688 -22.46 25.86 -10.92
CA LYS A 688 -22.09 25.22 -12.19
C LYS A 688 -22.39 23.73 -12.17
N LEU A 689 -22.20 23.08 -11.03
CA LEU A 689 -22.53 21.67 -10.82
C LEU A 689 -24.04 21.40 -10.95
N GLN A 690 -24.87 22.30 -10.40
CA GLN A 690 -26.33 22.22 -10.51
C GLN A 690 -26.82 22.41 -11.96
N ASN A 691 -26.12 23.23 -12.74
CA ASN A 691 -26.48 23.55 -14.12
C ASN A 691 -25.84 22.61 -15.16
N LEU A 692 -25.19 21.51 -14.76
CA LEU A 692 -24.68 20.51 -15.70
C LEU A 692 -25.82 19.85 -16.48
N SER A 693 -25.65 19.70 -17.79
CA SER A 693 -26.61 18.98 -18.63
C SER A 693 -26.81 17.53 -18.17
N ASP A 694 -28.06 17.05 -18.15
CA ASP A 694 -28.39 15.65 -17.83
C ASP A 694 -27.75 14.65 -18.82
N ALA A 695 -27.39 15.10 -20.02
CA ALA A 695 -26.69 14.29 -21.02
C ALA A 695 -25.30 13.79 -20.54
N VAL A 696 -24.69 14.47 -19.56
CA VAL A 696 -23.39 14.08 -19.02
C VAL A 696 -23.44 13.17 -17.79
N CYS A 697 -24.64 12.72 -17.40
CA CYS A 697 -24.80 11.82 -16.26
C CYS A 697 -23.94 10.53 -16.32
N PRO A 698 -23.79 9.83 -17.46
CA PRO A 698 -22.92 8.67 -17.53
C PRO A 698 -21.46 9.00 -17.19
N ALA A 699 -20.92 10.06 -17.79
CA ALA A 699 -19.55 10.48 -17.54
C ALA A 699 -19.35 11.00 -16.11
N PHE A 700 -20.33 11.72 -15.57
CA PHE A 700 -20.29 12.22 -14.21
C PHE A 700 -20.23 11.06 -13.19
N LEU A 701 -21.10 10.06 -13.32
CA LEU A 701 -21.12 8.90 -12.42
C LEU A 701 -19.81 8.10 -12.49
N GLU A 702 -19.23 7.97 -13.69
CA GLU A 702 -17.93 7.32 -13.86
C GLU A 702 -16.82 8.07 -13.12
N LYS A 703 -16.75 9.40 -13.24
CA LYS A 703 -15.79 10.22 -12.47
C LYS A 703 -16.02 10.12 -10.96
N MET A 704 -17.28 10.10 -10.51
CA MET A 704 -17.60 10.04 -9.09
C MET A 704 -17.27 8.67 -8.45
N LYS A 705 -17.25 7.58 -9.24
CA LYS A 705 -16.86 6.25 -8.75
C LYS A 705 -15.43 6.24 -8.20
N GLU A 706 -14.52 7.00 -8.81
CA GLU A 706 -13.08 7.00 -8.51
C GLU A 706 -12.65 8.19 -7.63
N VAL A 707 -13.60 9.01 -7.19
CA VAL A 707 -13.28 10.33 -6.63
C VAL A 707 -12.81 10.26 -5.19
N ASN A 708 -11.69 10.92 -4.88
CA ASN A 708 -11.24 11.10 -3.51
C ASN A 708 -11.65 12.49 -2.99
N LEU A 709 -12.57 12.53 -2.02
CA LEU A 709 -13.10 13.78 -1.45
C LEU A 709 -12.18 14.42 -0.40
N SER A 710 -11.01 13.83 -0.10
CA SER A 710 -10.09 14.32 0.94
C SER A 710 -9.51 15.72 0.69
N SER A 711 -9.61 16.25 -0.53
CA SER A 711 -9.23 17.64 -0.84
C SER A 711 -10.33 18.65 -0.48
N LEU A 712 -11.57 18.20 -0.26
CA LEU A 712 -12.68 19.04 0.21
C LEU A 712 -12.81 18.95 1.73
N PRO A 713 -13.10 20.07 2.42
CA PRO A 713 -13.42 20.01 3.83
C PRO A 713 -14.69 19.19 4.06
N ASN A 714 -14.75 18.54 5.20
CA ASN A 714 -15.84 17.68 5.64
C ASN A 714 -17.20 18.40 5.61
N SER A 715 -17.22 19.68 5.99
CA SER A 715 -18.44 20.50 5.98
C SER A 715 -18.68 21.23 4.64
N SER A 716 -17.99 20.86 3.55
CA SER A 716 -18.12 21.57 2.27
C SER A 716 -19.51 21.41 1.66
N PRO A 717 -20.17 22.51 1.24
CA PRO A 717 -21.40 22.43 0.44
C PRO A 717 -21.24 21.64 -0.88
N ALA A 718 -20.01 21.62 -1.43
CA ALA A 718 -19.70 20.89 -2.65
C ALA A 718 -19.94 19.37 -2.50
N ARG A 719 -19.64 18.79 -1.33
CA ARG A 719 -19.88 17.35 -1.06
C ARG A 719 -21.36 17.01 -1.21
N SER A 720 -22.24 17.76 -0.55
CA SER A 720 -23.69 17.57 -0.66
C SER A 720 -24.19 17.76 -2.09
N ALA A 721 -23.68 18.77 -2.80
CA ALA A 721 -24.07 19.04 -4.18
C ALA A 721 -23.65 17.92 -5.14
N LEU A 722 -22.44 17.36 -4.98
CA LEU A 722 -21.95 16.21 -5.75
C LEU A 722 -22.81 14.97 -5.51
N THR A 723 -23.12 14.67 -4.24
CA THR A 723 -23.97 13.54 -3.87
C THR A 723 -25.38 13.68 -4.46
N LYS A 724 -26.00 14.86 -4.33
CA LYS A 724 -27.33 15.13 -4.92
C LYS A 724 -27.33 14.96 -6.43
N ARG A 725 -26.29 15.46 -7.12
CA ARG A 725 -26.14 15.28 -8.57
C ARG A 725 -25.97 13.80 -8.95
N ALA A 726 -25.15 13.05 -8.21
CA ALA A 726 -24.93 11.62 -8.46
C ALA A 726 -26.23 10.81 -8.28
N VAL A 727 -26.97 11.04 -7.20
CA VAL A 727 -28.27 10.39 -6.96
C VAL A 727 -29.27 10.74 -8.06
N ALA A 728 -29.35 12.00 -8.49
CA ALA A 728 -30.22 12.42 -9.57
C ALA A 728 -29.89 11.75 -10.92
N CYS A 729 -28.60 11.49 -11.18
CA CYS A 729 -28.16 10.74 -12.35
C CYS A 729 -28.48 9.24 -12.26
N LEU A 730 -28.32 8.62 -11.08
CA LEU A 730 -28.64 7.20 -10.88
C LEU A 730 -30.09 6.85 -11.15
N VAL A 731 -31.03 7.70 -10.72
CA VAL A 731 -32.47 7.50 -10.97
C VAL A 731 -32.78 7.46 -12.48
N ARG A 732 -31.97 8.14 -13.30
CA ARG A 732 -32.16 8.24 -14.76
C ARG A 732 -31.45 7.15 -15.54
N THR A 733 -30.37 6.59 -15.02
CA THR A 733 -29.60 5.55 -15.70
C THR A 733 -30.07 4.16 -15.26
N ALA A 734 -30.42 3.27 -16.19
CA ALA A 734 -30.76 1.88 -15.89
C ALA A 734 -29.58 1.06 -15.30
N ASN A 735 -28.38 1.64 -15.25
CA ASN A 735 -27.19 1.06 -14.63
C ASN A 735 -27.16 1.32 -13.12
N ARG A 736 -27.06 0.24 -12.35
CA ARG A 736 -26.74 0.24 -10.91
C ARG A 736 -25.25 0.56 -10.70
N SER A 737 -24.82 1.76 -11.11
CA SER A 737 -23.45 2.21 -10.91
C SER A 737 -23.16 2.41 -9.42
N SER A 738 -21.96 2.01 -8.97
CA SER A 738 -21.50 2.27 -7.60
C SER A 738 -21.28 3.76 -7.39
N LEU A 739 -21.78 4.31 -6.29
CA LEU A 739 -21.59 5.71 -5.87
C LEU A 739 -20.17 6.03 -5.42
N GLY A 740 -19.30 5.01 -5.32
CA GLY A 740 -17.95 5.17 -4.84
C GLY A 740 -17.93 5.86 -3.47
N PRO A 741 -16.99 6.79 -3.24
CA PRO A 741 -16.87 7.50 -1.96
C PRO A 741 -18.04 8.43 -1.59
N LEU A 742 -18.91 8.80 -2.55
CA LEU A 742 -20.12 9.57 -2.24
C LEU A 742 -21.15 8.77 -1.42
N LEU A 743 -20.99 7.44 -1.35
CA LEU A 743 -21.81 6.59 -0.48
C LEU A 743 -21.78 7.06 0.99
N CYS A 744 -20.63 7.58 1.42
CA CYS A 744 -20.42 8.06 2.79
C CYS A 744 -21.16 9.38 3.11
N GLU A 745 -21.69 10.06 2.09
CA GLU A 745 -22.42 11.33 2.20
C GLU A 745 -23.94 11.15 2.07
N LEU A 746 -24.43 9.91 1.95
CA LEU A 746 -25.85 9.63 1.78
C LEU A 746 -26.66 9.90 3.04
N ASP A 747 -27.88 10.40 2.83
CA ASP A 747 -28.87 10.58 3.88
C ASP A 747 -29.40 9.20 4.35
N PRO A 748 -29.33 8.88 5.65
CA PRO A 748 -29.88 7.64 6.21
C PRO A 748 -31.37 7.41 5.88
N ALA A 749 -32.17 8.47 5.69
CA ALA A 749 -33.56 8.35 5.27
C ALA A 749 -33.67 7.74 3.86
N TRP A 750 -32.79 8.14 2.94
CA TRP A 750 -32.74 7.53 1.61
C TRP A 750 -32.33 6.05 1.67
N ILE A 751 -31.32 5.72 2.48
CA ILE A 751 -30.87 4.32 2.66
C ILE A 751 -31.99 3.45 3.24
N SER A 752 -32.79 3.99 4.17
CA SER A 752 -33.93 3.28 4.74
C SER A 752 -35.01 2.90 3.71
N SER A 753 -35.16 3.71 2.65
CA SER A 753 -36.13 3.47 1.57
C SER A 753 -35.73 2.33 0.61
N LEU A 754 -34.48 1.87 0.67
CA LEU A 754 -33.98 0.77 -0.16
C LEU A 754 -34.53 -0.58 0.30
N SER A 755 -34.56 -1.56 -0.61
CA SER A 755 -34.91 -2.94 -0.26
C SER A 755 -33.89 -3.55 0.71
N ALA A 756 -34.31 -4.50 1.55
CA ALA A 756 -33.48 -5.03 2.64
C ALA A 756 -32.10 -5.54 2.18
N GLY A 757 -32.04 -6.30 1.07
CA GLY A 757 -30.77 -6.79 0.53
C GLY A 757 -29.84 -5.68 0.03
N VAL A 758 -30.38 -4.67 -0.67
CA VAL A 758 -29.60 -3.52 -1.16
C VAL A 758 -29.16 -2.64 0.00
N ARG A 759 -30.01 -2.48 1.02
CA ARG A 759 -29.72 -1.73 2.23
C ARG A 759 -28.54 -2.33 2.99
N ASN A 760 -28.56 -3.64 3.23
CA ASN A 760 -27.47 -4.33 3.95
C ASN A 760 -26.16 -4.26 3.16
N ALA A 761 -26.19 -4.48 1.86
CA ALA A 761 -25.02 -4.32 0.99
C ALA A 761 -24.50 -2.87 1.00
N THR A 762 -25.40 -1.88 1.07
CA THR A 762 -25.04 -0.46 1.17
C THR A 762 -24.35 -0.17 2.50
N LEU A 763 -24.90 -0.65 3.62
CA LEU A 763 -24.29 -0.50 4.95
C LEU A 763 -22.91 -1.16 5.03
N GLN A 764 -22.76 -2.37 4.45
CA GLN A 764 -21.45 -3.04 4.35
C GLN A 764 -20.46 -2.27 3.47
N ALA A 765 -20.92 -1.71 2.34
CA ALA A 765 -20.07 -0.88 1.49
C ALA A 765 -19.64 0.44 2.19
N MET A 766 -20.40 0.92 3.18
CA MET A 766 -20.05 2.07 4.02
C MET A 766 -19.03 1.74 5.13
N ALA A 767 -18.64 0.47 5.31
CA ALA A 767 -17.73 0.04 6.36
C ALA A 767 -16.33 0.70 6.31
N SER A 768 -15.92 1.20 5.14
CA SER A 768 -14.65 1.89 4.91
C SER A 768 -14.76 3.43 4.93
N CYS A 769 -15.95 3.97 5.25
CA CYS A 769 -16.17 5.41 5.25
C CYS A 769 -15.34 6.11 6.34
N GLN A 770 -14.31 6.83 5.90
CA GLN A 770 -13.47 7.66 6.77
C GLN A 770 -14.17 8.94 7.23
N PHE A 771 -15.26 9.32 6.57
CA PHE A 771 -16.07 10.48 6.92
C PHE A 771 -17.57 10.16 6.90
N ILE A 772 -18.30 10.64 7.92
CA ILE A 772 -19.76 10.60 8.02
C ILE A 772 -20.20 11.93 8.66
N GLN A 773 -21.15 12.61 8.00
CA GLN A 773 -21.71 13.87 8.49
C GLN A 773 -22.25 13.71 9.92
N PRO A 774 -21.95 14.64 10.85
CA PRO A 774 -22.37 14.53 12.25
C PRO A 774 -23.86 14.27 12.44
N GLU A 775 -24.70 14.97 11.69
CA GLU A 775 -26.16 14.83 11.68
C GLU A 775 -26.66 13.44 11.25
N ASN A 776 -25.87 12.71 10.45
CA ASN A 776 -26.24 11.39 9.94
C ASN A 776 -25.79 10.25 10.86
N ARG A 777 -24.89 10.48 11.83
CA ARG A 777 -24.28 9.41 12.64
C ARG A 777 -25.29 8.65 13.49
N GLU A 778 -26.12 9.37 14.25
CA GLU A 778 -27.14 8.75 15.11
C GLU A 778 -28.26 8.08 14.29
N PRO A 779 -28.85 8.72 13.26
CA PRO A 779 -29.82 8.05 12.39
C PRO A 779 -29.26 6.80 11.68
N LEU A 780 -28.00 6.85 11.23
CA LEU A 780 -27.33 5.71 10.62
C LEU A 780 -27.13 4.57 11.62
N PHE A 781 -26.72 4.87 12.84
CA PHE A 781 -26.59 3.86 13.89
C PHE A 781 -27.94 3.19 14.22
N LYS A 782 -29.02 3.98 14.30
CA LYS A 782 -30.39 3.44 14.45
C LYS A 782 -30.74 2.49 13.31
N LEU A 783 -30.40 2.85 12.06
CA LEU A 783 -30.64 2.00 10.89
C LEU A 783 -29.84 0.69 10.93
N ILE A 784 -28.59 0.73 11.39
CA ILE A 784 -27.74 -0.47 11.58
C ILE A 784 -28.38 -1.40 12.61
N THR A 785 -28.74 -0.89 13.79
CA THR A 785 -29.36 -1.72 14.83
C THR A 785 -30.73 -2.27 14.42
N ALA A 786 -31.49 -1.55 13.58
CA ALA A 786 -32.73 -2.07 13.00
C ALA A 786 -32.49 -3.19 11.97
N SER A 787 -31.32 -3.22 11.32
CA SER A 787 -30.99 -4.21 10.27
C SER A 787 -30.23 -5.43 10.81
N TYR A 788 -29.38 -5.25 11.82
CA TYR A 788 -28.50 -6.28 12.39
C TYR A 788 -28.85 -6.67 13.85
N GLY A 789 -29.80 -5.99 14.48
CA GLY A 789 -30.18 -6.23 15.89
C GLY A 789 -29.22 -5.59 16.90
N ASP A 790 -29.33 -6.02 18.16
CA ASP A 790 -28.54 -5.50 19.28
C ASP A 790 -27.04 -5.81 19.12
N PRO A 791 -26.13 -4.82 19.28
CA PRO A 791 -24.68 -5.02 19.24
C PRO A 791 -24.14 -6.13 20.15
N ALA A 792 -24.80 -6.42 21.27
CA ALA A 792 -24.40 -7.51 22.16
C ALA A 792 -24.50 -8.90 21.51
N HIS A 793 -25.32 -9.03 20.45
CA HIS A 793 -25.60 -10.29 19.76
C HIS A 793 -24.97 -10.38 18.36
N TRP A 794 -24.25 -9.34 17.90
CA TRP A 794 -23.62 -9.36 16.58
C TRP A 794 -22.65 -10.53 16.43
N SER A 795 -22.70 -11.15 15.25
CA SER A 795 -21.76 -12.21 14.88
C SER A 795 -20.40 -11.63 14.47
N GLU A 796 -19.41 -12.50 14.29
CA GLU A 796 -18.11 -12.10 13.73
C GLU A 796 -18.27 -11.53 12.32
N GLU A 797 -19.15 -12.11 11.51
CA GLU A 797 -19.42 -11.65 10.15
C GLU A 797 -20.07 -10.27 10.13
N ASP A 798 -21.07 -10.03 10.99
CA ASP A 798 -21.74 -8.73 11.09
C ASP A 798 -20.76 -7.64 11.51
N THR A 799 -19.95 -7.90 12.54
CA THR A 799 -19.01 -6.91 13.08
C THR A 799 -17.92 -6.57 12.07
N ARG A 800 -17.36 -7.59 11.39
CA ARG A 800 -16.36 -7.39 10.33
C ARG A 800 -16.96 -6.69 9.11
N GLY A 801 -18.19 -7.05 8.73
CA GLY A 801 -18.92 -6.46 7.61
C GLY A 801 -19.29 -5.00 7.83
N LEU A 802 -19.52 -4.57 9.08
CA LEU A 802 -19.80 -3.18 9.44
C LEU A 802 -18.53 -2.32 9.58
N GLY A 803 -17.37 -2.93 9.83
CA GLY A 803 -16.08 -2.23 9.85
C GLY A 803 -16.05 -1.03 10.80
N LEU A 804 -15.72 0.15 10.27
CA LEU A 804 -15.65 1.40 11.03
C LEU A 804 -16.99 1.87 11.59
N LEU A 805 -18.12 1.42 11.02
CA LEU A 805 -19.45 1.85 11.46
C LEU A 805 -19.76 1.40 12.90
N VAL A 806 -19.05 0.39 13.41
CA VAL A 806 -19.14 -0.04 14.80
C VAL A 806 -18.75 1.09 15.76
N LEU A 807 -17.92 2.04 15.33
CA LEU A 807 -17.49 3.20 16.11
C LEU A 807 -18.52 4.35 16.15
N LEU A 808 -19.70 4.19 15.53
CA LEU A 808 -20.73 5.24 15.52
C LEU A 808 -21.31 5.49 16.92
N ASN A 809 -21.14 4.52 17.82
CA ASN A 809 -21.63 4.58 19.17
C ASN A 809 -20.64 3.92 20.13
N ASP A 810 -19.98 4.71 20.97
CA ASP A 810 -18.99 4.22 21.94
C ASP A 810 -19.58 3.16 22.89
N THR A 811 -20.82 3.35 23.33
CA THR A 811 -21.53 2.39 24.20
C THR A 811 -21.76 1.05 23.51
N ALA A 812 -21.96 1.04 22.19
CA ALA A 812 -22.08 -0.20 21.42
C ALA A 812 -20.76 -0.97 21.37
N VAL A 813 -19.63 -0.26 21.18
CA VAL A 813 -18.28 -0.84 21.21
C VAL A 813 -18.01 -1.50 22.57
N GLU A 814 -18.38 -0.83 23.66
CA GLU A 814 -18.24 -1.36 25.02
C GLU A 814 -19.10 -2.63 25.24
N ARG A 815 -20.29 -2.69 24.66
CA ARG A 815 -21.22 -3.82 24.77
C ARG A 815 -20.89 -5.01 23.87
N LEU A 816 -19.93 -4.89 22.94
CA LEU A 816 -19.53 -6.01 22.09
C LEU A 816 -19.12 -7.22 22.95
N PRO A 817 -19.53 -8.44 22.55
CA PRO A 817 -19.33 -9.63 23.36
C PRO A 817 -17.85 -9.96 23.49
N ALA A 818 -17.38 -10.25 24.71
CA ALA A 818 -15.99 -10.64 24.98
C ALA A 818 -15.69 -12.06 24.45
N LYS A 819 -15.54 -12.18 23.13
CA LYS A 819 -15.20 -13.41 22.40
C LYS A 819 -13.74 -13.38 21.97
N SER A 820 -13.14 -14.56 21.78
CA SER A 820 -11.72 -14.71 21.44
C SER A 820 -11.33 -14.03 20.12
N TRP A 821 -12.18 -14.10 19.09
CA TRP A 821 -11.93 -13.47 17.79
C TRP A 821 -11.91 -11.93 17.83
N LEU A 822 -12.65 -11.33 18.76
CA LEU A 822 -12.84 -9.88 18.82
C LEU A 822 -11.54 -9.15 19.16
N LYS A 823 -10.70 -9.74 20.03
CA LYS A 823 -9.38 -9.18 20.38
C LYS A 823 -8.51 -8.98 19.14
N SER A 824 -8.40 -9.99 18.28
CA SER A 824 -7.58 -9.92 17.06
C SER A 824 -8.16 -8.90 16.09
N TYR A 825 -9.46 -8.95 15.84
CA TYR A 825 -10.11 -8.04 14.91
C TYR A 825 -9.95 -6.57 15.32
N LEU A 826 -10.17 -6.22 16.59
CA LEU A 826 -10.00 -4.84 17.04
C LEU A 826 -8.52 -4.40 17.02
N SER A 827 -7.58 -5.33 17.22
CA SER A 827 -6.14 -5.03 17.08
C SER A 827 -5.78 -4.76 15.62
N GLU A 828 -6.23 -5.60 14.68
CA GLU A 828 -6.05 -5.41 13.23
C GLU A 828 -6.67 -4.09 12.76
N LEU A 829 -7.90 -3.81 13.22
CA LEU A 829 -8.59 -2.56 12.92
C LEU A 829 -7.80 -1.37 13.44
N LEU A 830 -7.28 -1.41 14.67
CA LEU A 830 -6.45 -0.34 15.23
C LEU A 830 -5.14 -0.15 14.46
N ASP A 831 -4.44 -1.25 14.13
CA ASP A 831 -3.17 -1.23 13.42
C ASP A 831 -3.30 -0.66 12.00
N SER A 832 -4.46 -0.85 11.35
CA SER A 832 -4.75 -0.24 10.05
C SER A 832 -4.74 1.31 10.08
N PHE A 833 -4.87 1.92 11.27
CA PHE A 833 -4.86 3.38 11.46
C PHE A 833 -3.58 3.92 12.11
N SER A 834 -2.78 3.06 12.77
CA SER A 834 -1.57 3.46 13.50
C SER A 834 -0.50 4.12 12.62
N SER A 835 -0.55 3.92 11.30
CA SER A 835 0.36 4.56 10.32
C SER A 835 0.07 6.04 10.03
N GLN A 836 -1.02 6.62 10.54
CA GLN A 836 -1.47 7.98 10.17
C GLN A 836 -1.21 9.07 11.22
N GLN A 837 -0.48 8.79 12.30
CA GLN A 837 -0.23 9.81 13.34
C GLN A 837 0.95 10.73 12.99
N LEU A 838 0.70 11.71 12.13
CA LEU A 838 1.54 12.90 12.01
C LEU A 838 0.66 14.15 12.01
N LEU A 839 0.79 14.92 13.10
CA LEU A 839 0.09 16.16 13.44
C LEU A 839 -1.44 16.02 13.62
N PRO A 840 -2.06 16.73 14.58
CA PRO A 840 -3.51 16.77 14.66
C PRO A 840 -4.05 17.47 13.40
N ALA A 841 -4.58 16.72 12.44
CA ALA A 841 -5.23 17.31 11.26
C ALA A 841 -6.31 18.33 11.68
N PRO A 842 -6.68 19.33 10.88
CA PRO A 842 -7.79 20.22 11.24
C PRO A 842 -9.12 19.45 11.39
N LYS A 843 -10.08 19.95 12.20
CA LYS A 843 -11.41 19.30 12.36
C LYS A 843 -12.08 19.02 11.01
N GLU A 844 -11.96 19.95 10.07
CA GLU A 844 -12.52 19.86 8.72
C GLU A 844 -11.90 18.76 7.84
N PHE A 845 -10.78 18.15 8.23
CA PHE A 845 -10.11 17.11 7.45
C PHE A 845 -9.79 15.85 8.29
N ARG A 846 -10.27 15.79 9.54
CA ARG A 846 -10.12 14.60 10.38
C ARG A 846 -11.13 13.52 9.99
N PRO A 847 -10.76 12.24 10.18
CA PRO A 847 -11.75 11.16 10.22
C PRO A 847 -12.83 11.41 11.28
N TRP A 848 -14.03 10.86 11.07
CA TRP A 848 -15.17 11.12 11.95
C TRP A 848 -15.10 10.43 13.32
N PHE A 849 -14.33 9.35 13.42
CA PHE A 849 -14.31 8.41 14.54
C PHE A 849 -13.21 8.72 15.57
N ASP A 850 -13.50 8.40 16.84
CA ASP A 850 -12.51 8.36 17.92
C ASP A 850 -12.18 6.88 18.21
N LEU A 851 -10.88 6.58 18.29
CA LEU A 851 -10.40 5.24 18.60
C LEU A 851 -10.38 4.96 20.11
N SER A 852 -10.74 5.92 20.96
CA SER A 852 -10.68 5.80 22.42
C SER A 852 -11.57 4.69 22.98
N ALA A 853 -12.82 4.56 22.51
CA ALA A 853 -13.71 3.47 22.93
C ALA A 853 -13.18 2.10 22.49
N LEU A 854 -12.69 2.00 21.25
CA LEU A 854 -12.06 0.78 20.73
C LEU A 854 -10.82 0.39 21.54
N LYS A 855 -9.92 1.36 21.81
CA LYS A 855 -8.70 1.14 22.59
C LYS A 855 -9.02 0.69 24.02
N ARG A 856 -10.05 1.26 24.64
CA ARG A 856 -10.55 0.87 25.97
C ARG A 856 -11.12 -0.55 25.95
N LYS A 857 -11.96 -0.88 24.97
CA LYS A 857 -12.49 -2.25 24.80
C LYS A 857 -11.36 -3.26 24.58
N LEU A 858 -10.36 -2.89 23.78
CA LEU A 858 -9.20 -3.75 23.55
C LEU A 858 -8.36 -3.94 24.81
N PHE A 859 -8.19 -2.89 25.62
CA PHE A 859 -7.56 -2.97 26.93
C PHE A 859 -8.31 -3.94 27.84
N GLU A 860 -9.64 -3.82 27.95
CA GLU A 860 -10.46 -4.79 28.70
C GLU A 860 -10.23 -6.22 28.21
N LEU A 861 -10.36 -6.47 26.90
CA LEU A 861 -10.17 -7.81 26.31
C LEU A 861 -8.75 -8.37 26.53
N LYS A 862 -7.71 -7.53 26.58
CA LYS A 862 -6.31 -7.95 26.79
C LYS A 862 -5.97 -8.20 28.26
N THR A 863 -6.69 -7.56 29.18
CA THR A 863 -6.43 -7.61 30.63
C THR A 863 -7.41 -8.49 31.39
N SER A 864 -8.61 -8.72 30.87
CA SER A 864 -9.58 -9.65 31.45
C SER A 864 -9.05 -11.08 31.34
N THR A 865 -8.62 -11.65 32.46
CA THR A 865 -8.48 -13.09 32.58
C THR A 865 -9.86 -13.71 32.37
N ALA A 866 -9.94 -14.81 31.62
CA ALA A 866 -11.19 -15.54 31.35
C ALA A 866 -11.74 -16.21 32.62
N VAL A 867 -12.06 -15.43 33.65
CA VAL A 867 -12.75 -15.85 34.87
C VAL A 867 -14.15 -15.24 34.84
N LEU A 868 -14.94 -15.63 33.83
CA LEU A 868 -16.36 -15.32 33.80
C LEU A 868 -17.20 -16.22 34.74
N ASN A 869 -16.60 -17.10 35.53
CA ASN A 869 -17.34 -17.97 36.44
C ASN A 869 -16.61 -18.19 37.78
N ARG A 870 -16.62 -17.19 38.68
CA ARG A 870 -16.83 -17.38 40.14
C ARG A 870 -16.64 -16.06 40.91
N ARG A 871 -17.77 -15.52 41.39
CA ARG A 871 -17.98 -14.58 42.52
C ARG A 871 -17.09 -13.32 42.59
N LYS A 872 -17.76 -12.17 42.71
CA LYS A 872 -17.26 -10.81 43.05
C LYS A 872 -16.26 -10.77 44.22
N ARG A 873 -15.04 -11.23 44.01
CA ARG A 873 -13.85 -10.67 44.65
C ARG A 873 -13.07 -10.00 43.54
N GLU A 874 -12.67 -8.76 43.77
CA GLU A 874 -11.84 -7.98 42.88
C GLU A 874 -10.51 -8.72 42.72
N VAL A 875 -10.42 -9.57 41.69
CA VAL A 875 -9.16 -10.22 41.31
C VAL A 875 -8.33 -9.11 40.70
N VAL A 876 -7.47 -8.52 41.53
CA VAL A 876 -6.48 -7.54 41.10
C VAL A 876 -5.54 -8.25 40.13
N THR A 877 -5.67 -7.96 38.83
CA THR A 877 -4.78 -8.49 37.80
C THR A 877 -3.35 -8.01 38.11
N THR A 878 -2.43 -8.94 38.37
CA THR A 878 -1.01 -8.64 38.49
C THR A 878 -0.46 -8.21 37.13
N LEU A 879 0.19 -7.03 37.08
CA LEU A 879 0.83 -6.54 35.85
C LEU A 879 2.02 -7.43 35.50
N THR A 880 2.03 -7.96 34.28
CA THR A 880 3.14 -8.74 33.73
C THR A 880 3.77 -8.03 32.54
N LEU A 881 5.03 -8.33 32.24
CA LEU A 881 5.74 -7.79 31.08
C LEU A 881 4.98 -8.07 29.76
N ALA A 882 4.42 -9.28 29.63
CA ALA A 882 3.64 -9.67 28.45
C ALA A 882 2.40 -8.81 28.25
N ASN A 883 1.68 -8.45 29.32
CA ASN A 883 0.53 -7.55 29.22
C ASN A 883 0.96 -6.14 28.79
N ILE A 884 2.07 -5.63 29.33
CA ILE A 884 2.55 -4.28 29.03
C ILE A 884 2.97 -4.17 27.56
N GLU A 885 3.76 -5.12 27.08
CA GLU A 885 4.23 -5.10 25.69
C GLU A 885 3.11 -5.36 24.67
N ASP A 886 2.13 -6.24 24.98
CA ASP A 886 0.95 -6.47 24.12
C ASP A 886 0.07 -5.21 24.02
N LEU A 887 -0.01 -4.41 25.09
CA LEU A 887 -0.81 -3.18 25.12
C LEU A 887 -0.17 -2.01 24.37
N LYS A 888 1.18 -1.92 24.30
CA LYS A 888 1.90 -0.78 23.70
C LYS A 888 1.37 0.57 24.23
N LEU A 889 0.85 1.45 23.36
CA LEU A 889 0.23 2.72 23.76
C LEU A 889 -1.02 2.56 24.65
N GLY A 890 -1.64 1.37 24.67
CA GLY A 890 -2.79 1.03 25.51
C GLY A 890 -2.48 0.96 27.01
N ASN A 891 -1.20 1.00 27.43
CA ASN A 891 -0.85 1.07 28.85
C ASN A 891 -1.33 2.36 29.54
N VAL A 892 -1.77 3.37 28.77
CA VAL A 892 -2.39 4.58 29.30
C VAL A 892 -3.69 4.31 30.08
N TYR A 893 -4.31 3.13 29.95
CA TYR A 893 -5.54 2.78 30.67
C TYR A 893 -5.32 2.08 32.02
N TRP A 894 -4.08 1.75 32.38
CA TRP A 894 -3.78 1.20 33.71
C TRP A 894 -4.02 2.23 34.82
N THR A 895 -4.57 1.79 35.95
CA THR A 895 -4.75 2.70 37.09
C THR A 895 -3.43 2.99 37.82
N PRO A 896 -3.31 4.13 38.52
CA PRO A 896 -2.14 4.41 39.36
C PRO A 896 -1.87 3.31 40.41
N ALA A 897 -2.93 2.76 41.01
CA ALA A 897 -2.82 1.68 41.99
C ALA A 897 -2.22 0.40 41.40
N GLN A 898 -2.52 0.09 40.14
CA GLN A 898 -1.95 -1.05 39.42
C GLN A 898 -0.45 -0.85 39.14
N PHE A 899 -0.04 0.34 38.71
CA PHE A 899 1.38 0.67 38.56
C PHE A 899 2.14 0.58 39.89
N SER A 900 1.56 1.10 40.98
CA SER A 900 2.18 1.04 42.32
C SER A 900 2.37 -0.39 42.84
N ARG A 901 1.56 -1.36 42.39
CA ARG A 901 1.67 -2.79 42.77
C ARG A 901 2.55 -3.61 41.83
N MET A 902 3.04 -3.00 40.74
CA MET A 902 3.91 -3.69 39.78
C MET A 902 5.22 -4.13 40.45
N PRO A 903 5.67 -5.38 40.26
CA PRO A 903 6.98 -5.81 40.74
C PRO A 903 8.12 -5.00 40.11
N VAL A 904 9.16 -4.69 40.88
CA VAL A 904 10.30 -3.88 40.41
C VAL A 904 10.97 -4.51 39.19
N GLN A 905 11.15 -5.83 39.17
CA GLN A 905 11.75 -6.51 38.02
C GLN A 905 10.90 -6.35 36.74
N VAL A 906 9.58 -6.48 36.85
CA VAL A 906 8.66 -6.25 35.72
C VAL A 906 8.76 -4.80 35.24
N PHE A 907 8.87 -3.85 36.16
CA PHE A 907 9.09 -2.45 35.81
C PHE A 907 10.40 -2.26 35.05
N LEU A 908 11.54 -2.76 35.58
CA LEU A 908 12.86 -2.65 34.95
C LEU A 908 12.86 -3.16 33.50
N ASP A 909 12.21 -4.30 33.24
CA ASP A 909 12.13 -4.88 31.90
C ASP A 909 11.12 -4.12 31.01
N ALA A 910 10.07 -3.53 31.58
CA ALA A 910 9.00 -2.84 30.86
C ALA A 910 9.24 -1.32 30.64
N VAL A 911 10.21 -0.71 31.34
CA VAL A 911 10.49 0.72 31.29
C VAL A 911 10.64 1.25 29.86
N PRO A 912 11.35 0.61 28.93
CA PRO A 912 11.46 1.11 27.55
C PRO A 912 10.10 1.27 26.86
N THR A 913 9.19 0.31 27.06
CA THR A 913 7.82 0.34 26.49
C THR A 913 6.97 1.41 27.17
N LEU A 914 7.05 1.52 28.49
CA LEU A 914 6.30 2.53 29.25
C LEU A 914 6.82 3.94 28.97
N GLY A 915 8.13 4.11 28.79
CA GLY A 915 8.80 5.38 28.53
C GLY A 915 8.43 6.02 27.19
N GLU A 916 7.97 5.25 26.20
CA GLU A 916 7.51 5.77 24.90
C GLU A 916 6.14 6.48 24.97
N ILE A 917 5.40 6.30 26.07
CA ILE A 917 4.02 6.77 26.19
C ILE A 917 3.98 8.23 26.63
N LYS A 918 3.49 9.09 25.72
CA LYS A 918 3.49 10.55 25.89
C LYS A 918 2.39 11.11 26.79
N ASN A 919 1.30 10.35 26.97
CA ASN A 919 0.03 10.87 27.47
C ASN A 919 -0.44 10.22 28.79
N PHE A 920 0.49 9.81 29.66
CA PHE A 920 0.11 9.41 31.02
C PHE A 920 -0.51 10.58 31.79
N GLY A 921 -1.53 10.29 32.59
CA GLY A 921 -2.08 11.22 33.57
C GLY A 921 -1.11 11.50 34.70
N THR A 922 -1.34 12.60 35.42
CA THR A 922 -0.48 13.06 36.53
C THR A 922 -0.33 12.02 37.64
N GLU A 923 -1.42 11.35 38.03
CA GLU A 923 -1.38 10.30 39.05
C GLU A 923 -0.64 9.03 38.58
N GLN A 924 -0.76 8.68 37.29
CA GLN A 924 -0.02 7.55 36.72
C GLN A 924 1.48 7.84 36.69
N LEU A 925 1.87 9.05 36.29
CA LEU A 925 3.25 9.52 36.33
C LEU A 925 3.80 9.50 37.75
N ALA A 926 3.00 9.89 38.76
CA ALA A 926 3.41 9.79 40.16
C ALA A 926 3.63 8.34 40.62
N ALA A 927 2.78 7.40 40.21
CA ALA A 927 2.97 5.98 40.51
C ALA A 927 4.24 5.41 39.85
N LEU A 928 4.49 5.74 38.58
CA LEU A 928 5.68 5.32 37.83
C LEU A 928 6.96 5.97 38.38
N ARG A 929 6.88 7.22 38.85
CA ARG A 929 7.97 7.88 39.58
C ARG A 929 8.34 7.10 40.83
N ASN A 930 7.38 6.74 41.67
CA ASN A 930 7.66 5.97 42.88
C ASN A 930 8.31 4.62 42.56
N LYS A 931 7.88 3.96 41.48
CA LYS A 931 8.53 2.73 40.99
C LYS A 931 9.95 2.96 40.50
N THR A 932 10.21 4.09 39.86
CA THR A 932 11.58 4.51 39.47
C THR A 932 12.46 4.64 40.71
N LEU A 933 11.95 5.26 41.77
CA LEU A 933 12.70 5.44 43.01
C LEU A 933 12.94 4.13 43.77
N GLU A 934 11.97 3.22 43.73
CA GLU A 934 12.12 1.87 44.28
C GLU A 934 13.17 1.05 43.51
N ALA A 935 13.25 1.23 42.19
CA ALA A 935 14.15 0.47 41.31
C ALA A 935 15.61 0.95 41.34
N TRP A 936 15.84 2.25 41.39
CA TRP A 936 17.18 2.85 41.24
C TRP A 936 17.59 3.80 42.38
N GLY A 937 16.77 3.95 43.41
CA GLY A 937 17.01 4.90 44.49
C GLY A 937 16.65 6.34 44.09
N GLY A 938 17.41 7.33 44.57
CA GLY A 938 17.13 8.74 44.27
C GLY A 938 17.30 9.10 42.78
N VAL A 939 16.61 10.15 42.31
CA VAL A 939 16.69 10.64 40.91
C VAL A 939 18.14 10.99 40.52
N SER A 940 18.96 11.46 41.47
CA SER A 940 20.39 11.76 41.26
C SER A 940 21.26 10.53 40.95
N MET A 941 20.77 9.31 41.21
CA MET A 941 21.48 8.06 40.89
C MET A 941 21.22 7.57 39.46
N LEU A 942 20.32 8.23 38.72
CA LEU A 942 20.00 7.86 37.35
C LEU A 942 21.16 8.24 36.42
N ASN A 943 21.65 7.26 35.66
CA ASN A 943 22.59 7.49 34.58
C ASN A 943 21.85 7.75 33.26
N GLU A 944 22.61 8.12 32.24
CA GLU A 944 22.10 8.44 30.90
C GLU A 944 21.25 7.31 30.27
N SER A 945 21.66 6.05 30.43
CA SER A 945 20.89 4.91 29.90
C SER A 945 19.54 4.73 30.61
N HIS A 946 19.48 4.98 31.93
CA HIS A 946 18.23 4.95 32.67
C HIS A 946 17.30 6.08 32.21
N ILE A 947 17.84 7.29 32.01
CA ILE A 947 17.08 8.46 31.56
C ILE A 947 16.50 8.23 30.16
N SER A 948 17.31 7.70 29.23
CA SER A 948 16.88 7.36 27.88
C SER A 948 15.74 6.32 27.89
N ASN A 949 15.83 5.28 28.72
CA ASN A 949 14.79 4.25 28.81
C ASN A 949 13.52 4.76 29.51
N LEU A 950 13.66 5.62 30.52
CA LEU A 950 12.52 6.24 31.21
C LEU A 950 11.71 7.14 30.27
N GLY A 951 12.35 7.80 29.30
CA GLY A 951 11.69 8.59 28.27
C GLY A 951 10.69 9.59 28.86
N CYS A 952 9.42 9.47 28.48
CA CYS A 952 8.34 10.34 28.93
C CYS A 952 7.93 10.17 30.40
N ILE A 953 8.41 9.15 31.12
CA ILE A 953 8.24 9.02 32.58
C ILE A 953 9.01 10.14 33.31
N CYS A 954 10.09 10.67 32.72
CA CYS A 954 10.86 11.80 33.27
C CYS A 954 10.03 13.09 33.47
N GLN A 955 8.84 13.19 32.85
CA GLN A 955 7.88 14.29 33.10
C GLN A 955 7.38 14.33 34.56
N SER A 956 7.55 13.23 35.31
CA SER A 956 7.20 13.13 36.72
C SER A 956 8.22 13.77 37.67
N PHE A 957 9.38 14.19 37.16
CA PHE A 957 10.45 14.78 37.97
C PHE A 957 10.27 16.29 38.18
N SER A 958 10.77 16.79 39.32
CA SER A 958 10.77 18.22 39.60
C SER A 958 11.82 18.94 38.73
N ALA A 959 11.70 20.25 38.61
CA ALA A 959 12.68 21.06 37.88
C ALA A 959 14.08 20.98 38.52
N GLU A 960 14.17 20.92 39.85
CA GLU A 960 15.44 20.79 40.56
C GLU A 960 16.09 19.43 40.32
N GLU A 961 15.29 18.36 40.34
CA GLU A 961 15.77 17.01 40.09
C GLU A 961 16.27 16.87 38.65
N LEU A 962 15.51 17.35 37.66
CA LEU A 962 15.92 17.35 36.26
C LEU A 962 17.18 18.19 36.03
N GLY A 963 17.27 19.36 36.66
CA GLY A 963 18.44 20.25 36.56
C GLY A 963 19.74 19.67 37.10
N ASN A 964 19.65 18.63 37.95
CA ASN A 964 20.80 17.93 38.53
C ASN A 964 21.12 16.59 37.84
N LEU A 965 20.34 16.17 36.85
CA LEU A 965 20.64 14.96 36.08
C LEU A 965 21.88 15.13 35.20
N SER A 966 22.60 14.03 34.98
CA SER A 966 23.75 13.99 34.08
C SER A 966 23.31 13.65 32.65
N ILE A 967 22.78 14.62 31.91
CA ILE A 967 22.38 14.47 30.50
C ILE A 967 23.47 15.06 29.60
N ALA A 968 24.15 14.21 28.81
CA ALA A 968 25.26 14.65 27.95
C ALA A 968 25.02 14.35 26.46
N SER A 969 24.30 13.28 26.14
CA SER A 969 24.02 12.84 24.78
C SER A 969 22.85 13.61 24.15
N LEU A 970 23.04 14.01 22.89
CA LEU A 970 22.00 14.59 22.06
C LEU A 970 20.90 13.57 21.72
N ASP A 971 21.22 12.28 21.64
CA ASP A 971 20.25 11.23 21.35
C ASP A 971 19.26 11.05 22.52
N THR A 972 19.74 11.17 23.77
CA THR A 972 18.88 11.22 24.96
C THR A 972 17.93 12.41 24.90
N LEU A 973 18.42 13.59 24.50
CA LEU A 973 17.60 14.78 24.32
C LEU A 973 16.57 14.62 23.19
N GLU A 974 16.94 14.00 22.06
CA GLU A 974 16.02 13.74 20.94
C GLU A 974 14.83 12.88 21.41
N ILE A 975 15.09 11.84 22.21
CA ILE A 975 14.05 10.96 22.79
C ILE A 975 13.12 11.78 23.69
N LEU A 976 13.69 12.52 24.66
CA LEU A 976 12.92 13.31 25.63
C LEU A 976 12.16 14.48 24.97
N ALA A 977 12.69 15.06 23.90
CA ALA A 977 12.06 16.17 23.18
C ALA A 977 10.72 15.79 22.54
N THR A 978 10.40 14.49 22.44
CA THR A 978 9.10 14.02 21.94
C THR A 978 7.98 14.02 22.99
N CYS A 979 8.30 14.27 24.26
CA CYS A 979 7.39 14.24 25.40
C CYS A 979 6.80 15.63 25.70
N ASN A 980 5.72 15.67 26.49
CA ASN A 980 4.94 16.89 26.76
C ASN A 980 5.48 17.71 27.96
N PHE A 981 6.78 17.98 27.99
CA PHE A 981 7.37 18.80 29.04
C PHE A 981 6.80 20.23 29.03
N ASN A 982 6.44 20.74 30.22
CA ASN A 982 6.10 22.14 30.42
C ASN A 982 7.36 23.03 30.36
N GLN A 983 7.17 24.34 30.29
CA GLN A 983 8.26 25.30 30.12
C GLN A 983 9.31 25.27 31.24
N THR A 984 8.89 25.09 32.49
CA THR A 984 9.80 25.01 33.65
C THR A 984 10.72 23.80 33.54
N LEU A 985 10.16 22.63 33.18
CA LEU A 985 10.94 21.41 33.01
C LEU A 985 11.85 21.49 31.78
N ARG A 986 11.43 22.12 30.68
CA ARG A 986 12.30 22.34 29.52
C ARG A 986 13.52 23.18 29.87
N THR A 987 13.34 24.21 30.69
CA THR A 987 14.44 25.07 31.19
C THR A 987 15.40 24.27 32.05
N ALA A 988 14.88 23.44 32.96
CA ALA A 988 15.71 22.57 33.80
C ALA A 988 16.54 21.56 32.99
N ILE A 989 15.95 20.92 31.98
CA ILE A 989 16.67 19.97 31.11
C ILE A 989 17.77 20.68 30.30
N TRP A 990 17.48 21.86 29.76
CA TRP A 990 18.50 22.69 29.11
C TRP A 990 19.66 23.03 30.05
N GLN A 991 19.37 23.43 31.29
CA GLN A 991 20.39 23.74 32.30
C GLN A 991 21.23 22.51 32.68
N ALA A 992 20.60 21.34 32.81
CA ALA A 992 21.30 20.09 33.07
C ALA A 992 22.29 19.76 31.94
N PHE A 993 21.83 19.82 30.69
CA PHE A 993 22.69 19.60 29.52
C PHE A 993 23.84 20.60 29.44
N GLN A 994 23.56 21.89 29.64
CA GLN A 994 24.57 22.95 29.62
C GLN A 994 25.63 22.74 30.73
N LYS A 995 25.18 22.36 31.94
CA LYS A 995 26.07 22.15 33.10
C LYS A 995 27.02 20.97 32.88
N VAL A 996 26.54 19.88 32.30
CA VAL A 996 27.31 18.64 32.10
C VAL A 996 28.26 18.76 30.92
N THR A 997 27.80 19.33 29.80
CA THR A 997 28.61 19.43 28.56
C THR A 997 29.50 20.67 28.51
N GLY A 998 29.19 21.71 29.29
CA GLY A 998 29.83 23.02 29.19
C GLY A 998 29.46 23.82 27.94
N ILE A 999 28.56 23.31 27.08
CA ILE A 999 28.16 23.97 25.84
C ILE A 999 27.21 25.13 26.17
N SER A 1000 27.68 26.36 25.96
CA SER A 1000 26.84 27.56 26.06
C SER A 1000 25.95 27.73 24.83
N ALA A 1001 24.94 28.61 24.92
CA ALA A 1001 24.07 28.93 23.79
C ALA A 1001 24.85 29.42 22.55
N ALA A 1002 25.92 30.21 22.75
CA ALA A 1002 26.81 30.65 21.65
C ALA A 1002 27.61 29.49 21.02
N GLY A 1003 27.89 28.44 21.81
CA GLY A 1003 28.64 27.26 21.40
C GLY A 1003 27.79 26.19 20.70
N LEU A 1004 26.46 26.36 20.60
CA LEU A 1004 25.61 25.40 19.89
C LEU A 1004 25.92 25.39 18.38
N GLY A 1005 26.35 24.24 17.89
CA GLY A 1005 26.44 23.94 16.46
C GLY A 1005 25.08 23.58 15.86
N ALA A 1006 25.02 23.40 14.53
CA ALA A 1006 23.79 23.05 13.84
C ALA A 1006 23.25 21.68 14.32
N LEU A 1007 24.13 20.69 14.50
CA LEU A 1007 23.76 19.36 15.00
C LEU A 1007 23.23 19.43 16.43
N GLU A 1008 23.91 20.20 17.29
CA GLU A 1008 23.52 20.37 18.68
C GLU A 1008 22.14 21.07 18.78
N MET A 1009 21.85 22.08 17.95
CA MET A 1009 20.52 22.69 17.87
C MET A 1009 19.43 21.70 17.44
N VAL A 1010 19.74 20.79 16.50
CA VAL A 1010 18.81 19.74 16.06
C VAL A 1010 18.52 18.76 17.20
N GLY A 1011 19.56 18.30 17.91
CA GLY A 1011 19.43 17.34 19.02
C GLY A 1011 18.74 17.92 20.25
N VAL A 1012 18.98 19.20 20.55
CA VAL A 1012 18.30 19.93 21.63
C VAL A 1012 16.78 20.00 21.39
N GLY A 1013 16.34 20.10 20.13
CA GLY A 1013 14.93 19.97 19.75
C GLY A 1013 14.00 20.94 20.50
N GLN A 1014 12.93 20.41 21.13
CA GLN A 1014 11.97 21.23 21.91
C GLN A 1014 12.60 21.93 23.13
N PHE A 1015 13.76 21.47 23.61
CA PHE A 1015 14.47 22.11 24.73
C PHE A 1015 15.15 23.41 24.33
N ILE A 1016 15.17 23.77 23.03
CA ILE A 1016 15.56 25.10 22.59
C ILE A 1016 14.65 26.18 23.20
N CYS A 1017 13.42 25.80 23.56
CA CYS A 1017 12.50 26.68 24.26
C CYS A 1017 12.95 27.00 25.70
N GLY A 1018 13.88 26.23 26.29
CA GLY A 1018 14.42 26.45 27.63
C GLY A 1018 15.48 27.56 27.71
N LEU A 1019 15.98 28.06 26.57
CA LEU A 1019 16.92 29.17 26.52
C LEU A 1019 16.25 30.47 26.91
N GLN A 1020 17.00 31.34 27.58
CA GLN A 1020 16.57 32.71 27.85
C GLN A 1020 16.67 33.60 26.60
N PRO A 1021 15.87 34.68 26.47
CA PRO A 1021 15.96 35.62 25.34
C PRO A 1021 17.38 36.10 25.03
N ALA A 1022 18.17 36.45 26.05
CA ALA A 1022 19.55 36.87 25.89
C ALA A 1022 20.47 35.76 25.34
N GLN A 1023 20.20 34.49 25.69
CA GLN A 1023 20.93 33.33 25.16
C GLN A 1023 20.56 33.07 23.69
N ILE A 1024 19.30 33.26 23.31
CA ILE A 1024 18.83 33.10 21.93
C ILE A 1024 19.51 34.12 21.01
N ALA A 1025 19.68 35.36 21.46
CA ALA A 1025 20.40 36.38 20.72
C ALA A 1025 21.87 35.99 20.42
N GLN A 1026 22.48 35.19 21.29
CA GLN A 1026 23.87 34.73 21.17
C GLN A 1026 24.05 33.52 20.25
N LEU A 1027 22.98 32.86 19.80
CA LEU A 1027 23.08 31.72 18.89
C LEU A 1027 23.86 32.11 17.64
N ASN A 1028 24.75 31.26 17.16
CA ASN A 1028 25.50 31.53 15.93
C ASN A 1028 24.55 31.59 14.71
N SER A 1029 24.65 32.65 13.90
CA SER A 1029 23.76 32.88 12.76
C SER A 1029 23.87 31.82 11.66
N LEU A 1030 25.07 31.29 11.41
CA LEU A 1030 25.29 30.26 10.39
C LEU A 1030 24.69 28.92 10.85
N ASN A 1031 24.98 28.52 12.09
CA ASN A 1031 24.43 27.29 12.68
C ASN A 1031 22.91 27.35 12.78
N PHE A 1032 22.36 28.50 13.15
CA PHE A 1032 20.91 28.74 13.16
C PHE A 1032 20.32 28.62 11.75
N LYS A 1033 20.99 29.16 10.71
CA LYS A 1033 20.53 29.05 9.32
C LYS A 1033 20.44 27.59 8.88
N GLU A 1034 21.41 26.76 9.27
CA GLU A 1034 21.45 25.33 8.94
C GLU A 1034 20.41 24.52 9.74
N ALA A 1035 20.17 24.85 11.00
CA ALA A 1035 19.23 24.15 11.89
C ALA A 1035 17.80 24.75 11.89
N ALA A 1036 17.52 25.77 11.08
CA ALA A 1036 16.30 26.57 11.14
C ALA A 1036 15.01 25.73 11.06
N GLU A 1037 14.99 24.68 10.24
CA GLU A 1037 13.82 23.79 10.13
C GLU A 1037 13.56 23.00 11.42
N ALA A 1038 14.62 22.49 12.07
CA ALA A 1038 14.49 21.75 13.31
C ALA A 1038 14.05 22.66 14.46
N VAL A 1039 14.64 23.85 14.56
CA VAL A 1039 14.24 24.88 15.53
C VAL A 1039 12.80 25.33 15.29
N GLY A 1040 12.39 25.46 14.03
CA GLY A 1040 11.03 25.82 13.62
C GLY A 1040 9.95 24.81 14.05
N ARG A 1041 10.32 23.55 14.34
CA ARG A 1041 9.38 22.54 14.88
C ARG A 1041 9.09 22.73 16.38
N ALA A 1042 9.92 23.50 17.09
CA ALA A 1042 9.75 23.74 18.52
C ALA A 1042 8.49 24.57 18.80
N SER A 1043 7.67 24.17 19.78
CA SER A 1043 6.48 24.90 20.18
C SER A 1043 6.77 25.64 21.48
N CYS A 1044 7.29 26.86 21.36
CA CYS A 1044 7.75 27.66 22.49
C CYS A 1044 6.69 28.67 22.97
N PRO A 1045 6.76 29.11 24.24
CA PRO A 1045 5.99 30.25 24.71
C PRO A 1045 6.31 31.52 23.91
N LEU A 1046 5.35 32.45 23.84
CA LEU A 1046 5.40 33.62 22.95
C LEU A 1046 6.69 34.44 23.10
N ASN A 1047 7.13 34.73 24.33
CA ASN A 1047 8.35 35.52 24.58
C ASN A 1047 9.63 34.87 24.01
N ILE A 1048 9.70 33.53 24.05
CA ILE A 1048 10.81 32.77 23.50
C ILE A 1048 10.70 32.71 21.97
N THR A 1049 9.49 32.48 21.45
CA THR A 1049 9.24 32.48 20.00
C THR A 1049 9.53 33.85 19.37
N GLU A 1050 9.25 34.95 20.06
CA GLU A 1050 9.63 36.30 19.62
C GLU A 1050 11.15 36.47 19.52
N SER A 1051 11.89 35.96 20.51
CA SER A 1051 13.36 35.99 20.49
C SER A 1051 13.93 35.13 19.36
N LEU A 1052 13.34 33.95 19.11
CA LEU A 1052 13.69 33.10 17.97
C LEU A 1052 13.34 33.77 16.64
N LYS A 1053 12.22 34.48 16.57
CA LYS A 1053 11.83 35.28 15.41
C LYS A 1053 12.84 36.39 15.16
N ASP A 1054 13.27 37.13 16.19
CA ASP A 1054 14.27 38.19 16.02
C ASP A 1054 15.61 37.63 15.53
N LYS A 1055 16.01 36.45 16.05
CA LYS A 1055 17.16 35.72 15.51
C LYS A 1055 16.94 35.34 14.04
N ALA A 1056 15.78 34.82 13.67
CA ALA A 1056 15.46 34.49 12.28
C ALA A 1056 15.49 35.74 11.37
N VAL A 1057 14.96 36.88 11.81
CA VAL A 1057 15.02 38.14 11.07
C VAL A 1057 16.47 38.60 10.87
N SER A 1058 17.34 38.42 11.87
CA SER A 1058 18.77 38.74 11.74
C SER A 1058 19.52 37.85 10.74
N VAL A 1059 19.01 36.64 10.45
CA VAL A 1059 19.65 35.64 9.59
C VAL A 1059 19.07 35.64 8.18
N PHE A 1060 17.75 35.76 8.05
CA PHE A 1060 17.00 35.60 6.81
C PHE A 1060 16.46 36.93 6.25
N GLY A 1061 16.69 38.04 6.95
CA GLY A 1061 16.14 39.35 6.59
C GLY A 1061 14.70 39.54 7.06
N LYS A 1062 14.08 40.64 6.61
CA LYS A 1062 12.73 41.03 7.06
C LYS A 1062 11.67 40.02 6.61
N PRO A 1063 10.60 39.78 7.40
CA PRO A 1063 9.55 38.82 7.07
C PRO A 1063 8.89 39.03 5.70
N GLU A 1064 8.81 40.29 5.27
CA GLU A 1064 8.26 40.73 3.97
C GLU A 1064 9.03 40.13 2.77
N SER A 1065 10.30 39.76 2.97
CA SER A 1065 11.20 39.19 1.96
C SER A 1065 11.33 37.67 2.02
N TRP A 1066 10.70 37.02 3.00
CA TRP A 1066 10.81 35.56 3.14
C TRP A 1066 10.11 34.85 1.98
N SER A 1067 10.75 33.82 1.43
CA SER A 1067 10.17 32.95 0.41
C SER A 1067 9.27 31.87 1.01
N GLU A 1068 8.48 31.20 0.17
CA GLU A 1068 7.62 30.08 0.52
C GLU A 1068 8.40 28.96 1.22
N ALA A 1069 9.61 28.65 0.72
CA ALA A 1069 10.48 27.65 1.33
C ALA A 1069 10.99 28.10 2.70
N GLN A 1070 11.37 29.37 2.85
CA GLN A 1070 11.80 29.94 4.14
C GLN A 1070 10.65 29.91 5.15
N VAL A 1071 9.45 30.39 4.79
CA VAL A 1071 8.27 30.34 5.65
C VAL A 1071 7.92 28.91 6.05
N SER A 1072 8.07 27.95 5.13
CA SER A 1072 7.85 26.53 5.43
C SER A 1072 8.82 25.96 6.47
N ILE A 1073 10.10 26.37 6.47
CA ILE A 1073 11.07 25.90 7.48
C ILE A 1073 11.01 26.70 8.77
N MET A 1074 10.54 27.96 8.75
CA MET A 1074 10.35 28.74 9.98
C MET A 1074 9.36 28.08 10.94
N GLY A 1075 8.36 27.35 10.41
CA GLY A 1075 7.41 26.59 11.20
C GLY A 1075 6.73 27.45 12.27
N ASN A 1076 6.84 27.04 13.53
CA ASN A 1076 6.25 27.73 14.67
C ASN A 1076 6.92 29.07 15.00
N ILE A 1077 8.12 29.38 14.48
CA ILE A 1077 8.76 30.71 14.67
C ILE A 1077 7.86 31.83 14.11
N ILE A 1078 7.06 31.53 13.08
CA ILE A 1078 6.09 32.46 12.48
C ILE A 1078 5.11 33.03 13.51
N SER A 1079 4.76 32.29 14.58
CA SER A 1079 3.82 32.79 15.59
C SER A 1079 4.39 33.90 16.48
N GLY A 1080 5.71 34.11 16.46
CA GLY A 1080 6.40 35.22 17.12
C GLY A 1080 6.36 36.54 16.34
N LEU A 1081 5.83 36.57 15.11
CA LEU A 1081 5.69 37.81 14.36
C LEU A 1081 4.73 38.78 15.07
N SER A 1082 5.05 40.07 15.04
CA SER A 1082 4.14 41.13 15.47
C SER A 1082 2.98 41.29 14.49
N SER A 1083 1.91 41.97 14.89
CA SER A 1083 0.77 42.29 14.02
C SER A 1083 1.18 43.01 12.73
N VAL A 1084 2.19 43.90 12.82
CA VAL A 1084 2.70 44.65 11.66
C VAL A 1084 3.49 43.74 10.73
N GLU A 1085 4.40 42.93 11.26
CA GLU A 1085 5.19 42.00 10.44
C GLU A 1085 4.29 40.96 9.76
N LEU A 1086 3.32 40.41 10.51
CA LEU A 1086 2.35 39.43 9.99
C LEU A 1086 1.48 40.05 8.89
N GLY A 1087 0.99 41.28 9.09
CA GLY A 1087 0.20 42.02 8.11
C GLY A 1087 0.98 42.37 6.83
N ARG A 1088 2.32 42.33 6.84
CA ARG A 1088 3.17 42.59 5.66
C ARG A 1088 3.66 41.33 4.94
N LEU A 1089 3.36 40.13 5.44
CA LEU A 1089 3.68 38.90 4.71
C LEU A 1089 2.98 38.87 3.35
N ASN A 1090 3.70 38.44 2.31
CA ASN A 1090 3.11 38.26 1.00
C ASN A 1090 2.02 37.17 1.04
N SER A 1091 0.88 37.39 0.39
CA SER A 1091 -0.17 36.38 0.26
C SER A 1091 0.33 35.04 -0.31
N SER A 1092 1.35 35.04 -1.19
CA SER A 1092 1.88 33.81 -1.81
C SER A 1092 2.53 32.84 -0.82
N VAL A 1093 3.03 33.33 0.32
CA VAL A 1093 3.74 32.51 1.31
C VAL A 1093 2.83 31.93 2.39
N LEU A 1094 1.60 32.43 2.52
CA LEU A 1094 0.67 32.00 3.56
C LEU A 1094 0.26 30.51 3.47
N PRO A 1095 0.10 29.88 2.29
CA PRO A 1095 -0.12 28.43 2.18
C PRO A 1095 1.07 27.56 2.62
N PHE A 1096 2.23 28.17 2.88
CA PHE A 1096 3.45 27.50 3.29
C PHE A 1096 3.74 27.67 4.78
N ILE A 1097 2.97 28.48 5.51
CA ILE A 1097 2.99 28.45 6.98
C ILE A 1097 2.63 27.03 7.41
N GLN A 1098 3.40 26.46 8.35
CA GLN A 1098 3.08 25.12 8.85
C GLN A 1098 1.75 25.16 9.63
N PRO A 1099 0.85 24.18 9.43
CA PRO A 1099 -0.45 24.14 10.13
C PRO A 1099 -0.33 24.23 11.66
N SER A 1100 0.75 23.72 12.26
CA SER A 1100 1.01 23.79 13.70
C SER A 1100 1.25 25.21 14.23
N ALA A 1101 1.71 26.14 13.38
CA ALA A 1101 1.99 27.50 13.77
C ALA A 1101 0.72 28.35 13.90
N ILE A 1102 -0.33 28.05 13.10
CA ILE A 1102 -1.55 28.85 13.04
C ILE A 1102 -2.21 28.99 14.43
N PRO A 1103 -2.48 27.90 15.20
CA PRO A 1103 -3.09 28.03 16.52
C PRO A 1103 -2.22 28.76 17.55
N LEU A 1104 -0.91 28.87 17.31
CA LEU A 1104 0.04 29.52 18.21
C LEU A 1104 0.08 31.04 18.01
N ILE A 1105 -0.46 31.57 16.91
CA ILE A 1105 -0.54 33.02 16.66
C ILE A 1105 -1.58 33.63 17.62
N PRO A 1106 -1.23 34.62 18.46
CA PRO A 1106 -2.20 35.29 19.33
C PRO A 1106 -3.37 35.91 18.53
N SER A 1107 -4.57 35.92 19.13
CA SER A 1107 -5.80 36.32 18.41
C SER A 1107 -5.79 37.78 17.95
N ASP A 1108 -5.22 38.65 18.77
CA ASP A 1108 -4.98 40.07 18.47
C ASP A 1108 -4.05 40.25 17.27
N ARG A 1109 -2.96 39.45 17.19
CA ARG A 1109 -2.03 39.49 16.06
C ARG A 1109 -2.63 38.91 14.80
N PHE A 1110 -3.34 37.79 14.91
CA PHE A 1110 -4.00 37.13 13.78
C PHE A 1110 -5.04 38.05 13.10
N SER A 1111 -5.73 38.89 13.88
CA SER A 1111 -6.70 39.85 13.37
C SER A 1111 -6.13 40.92 12.42
N ALA A 1112 -4.81 41.10 12.42
CA ALA A 1112 -4.10 42.02 11.53
C ALA A 1112 -4.03 41.53 10.07
N LEU A 1113 -4.31 40.24 9.81
CA LEU A 1113 -4.34 39.70 8.45
C LEU A 1113 -5.45 40.36 7.63
N SER A 1114 -5.10 40.87 6.46
CA SER A 1114 -6.06 41.44 5.51
C SER A 1114 -7.00 40.36 4.95
N VAL A 1115 -8.12 40.80 4.37
CA VAL A 1115 -9.07 39.92 3.66
C VAL A 1115 -8.34 39.09 2.58
N ASN A 1116 -7.42 39.71 1.83
CA ASN A 1116 -6.65 39.01 0.79
C ASN A 1116 -5.67 37.97 1.36
N GLN A 1117 -5.04 38.27 2.49
CA GLN A 1117 -4.17 37.31 3.17
C GLN A 1117 -4.97 36.13 3.73
N LEU A 1118 -6.13 36.37 4.35
CA LEU A 1118 -7.00 35.30 4.85
C LEU A 1118 -7.48 34.38 3.73
N LYS A 1119 -7.86 34.93 2.56
CA LYS A 1119 -8.19 34.13 1.37
C LYS A 1119 -7.02 33.27 0.89
N ALA A 1120 -5.80 33.80 1.01
CA ALA A 1120 -4.58 33.15 0.56
C ALA A 1120 -3.99 32.15 1.57
N LEU A 1121 -4.54 31.96 2.78
CA LEU A 1121 -4.05 30.96 3.74
C LEU A 1121 -4.05 29.54 3.19
N GLY A 1122 -4.97 29.25 2.26
CA GLY A 1122 -5.23 27.90 1.78
C GLY A 1122 -6.02 27.06 2.79
N PRO A 1123 -6.57 25.91 2.34
CA PRO A 1123 -7.53 25.13 3.11
C PRO A 1123 -6.96 24.57 4.42
N ASP A 1124 -5.72 24.09 4.39
CA ASP A 1124 -5.09 23.45 5.55
C ASP A 1124 -4.89 24.44 6.70
N ASN A 1125 -4.28 25.59 6.42
CA ASN A 1125 -4.00 26.61 7.42
C ASN A 1125 -5.27 27.33 7.88
N ALA A 1126 -6.20 27.61 6.96
CA ALA A 1126 -7.48 28.22 7.31
C ALA A 1126 -8.30 27.32 8.26
N ALA A 1127 -8.24 26.00 8.07
CA ALA A 1127 -8.94 25.05 8.94
C ALA A 1127 -8.29 24.89 10.33
N MET A 1128 -7.04 25.32 10.51
CA MET A 1128 -6.36 25.33 11.81
C MET A 1128 -6.72 26.54 12.67
N VAL A 1129 -7.40 27.56 12.11
CA VAL A 1129 -7.79 28.75 12.85
C VAL A 1129 -8.70 28.39 14.03
N THR A 1130 -8.30 28.84 15.22
CA THR A 1130 -9.01 28.55 16.47
C THR A 1130 -10.30 29.37 16.60
N GLY A 1131 -11.21 28.92 17.46
CA GLY A 1131 -12.42 29.69 17.78
C GLY A 1131 -12.13 31.09 18.32
N GLY A 1132 -11.08 31.23 19.15
CA GLY A 1132 -10.66 32.53 19.69
C GLY A 1132 -10.15 33.49 18.62
N GLN A 1133 -9.28 33.00 17.73
CA GLN A 1133 -8.80 33.79 16.59
C GLN A 1133 -9.94 34.20 15.67
N ARG A 1134 -10.85 33.27 15.35
CA ARG A 1134 -12.02 33.53 14.50
C ARG A 1134 -12.98 34.55 15.10
N ALA A 1135 -13.17 34.54 16.43
CA ALA A 1135 -14.02 35.51 17.14
C ALA A 1135 -13.46 36.95 17.06
N GLY A 1136 -12.13 37.10 16.96
CA GLY A 1136 -11.47 38.39 16.79
C GLY A 1136 -11.55 38.98 15.36
N LEU A 1137 -12.08 38.24 14.37
CA LEU A 1137 -12.15 38.69 12.99
C LEU A 1137 -13.43 39.46 12.65
N ARG A 1138 -13.30 40.47 11.79
CA ARG A 1138 -14.43 41.17 11.16
C ARG A 1138 -15.26 40.23 10.26
N VAL A 1139 -16.45 40.68 9.88
CA VAL A 1139 -17.39 39.86 9.08
C VAL A 1139 -16.82 39.49 7.71
N ASP A 1140 -16.20 40.45 7.03
CA ASP A 1140 -15.50 40.26 5.74
C ASP A 1140 -14.29 39.34 5.86
N GLN A 1141 -13.51 39.47 6.94
CA GLN A 1141 -12.40 38.59 7.27
C GLN A 1141 -12.85 37.15 7.54
N ARG A 1142 -13.96 36.96 8.27
CA ARG A 1142 -14.55 35.63 8.50
C ARG A 1142 -15.04 35.00 7.20
N ALA A 1143 -15.69 35.77 6.33
CA ALA A 1143 -16.12 35.30 5.02
C ALA A 1143 -14.92 34.90 4.12
N ALA A 1144 -13.83 35.66 4.16
CA ALA A 1144 -12.58 35.31 3.47
C ALA A 1144 -11.95 34.02 4.01
N LEU A 1145 -11.98 33.83 5.33
CA LEU A 1145 -11.51 32.60 5.96
C LEU A 1145 -12.36 31.38 5.54
N ASP A 1146 -13.68 31.52 5.53
CA ASP A 1146 -14.60 30.46 5.08
C ASP A 1146 -14.40 30.11 3.60
N GLU A 1147 -14.12 31.12 2.78
CA GLU A 1147 -13.72 30.94 1.38
C GLU A 1147 -12.39 30.18 1.29
N ALA A 1148 -11.40 30.48 2.13
CA ALA A 1148 -10.11 29.80 2.16
C ALA A 1148 -10.21 28.32 2.57
N VAL A 1149 -11.08 27.99 3.53
CA VAL A 1149 -11.38 26.59 3.91
C VAL A 1149 -12.09 25.85 2.78
N GLY A 1150 -13.02 26.52 2.09
CA GLY A 1150 -13.89 25.90 1.06
C GLY A 1150 -15.33 25.68 1.54
N LEU A 1151 -15.81 26.53 2.45
CA LEU A 1151 -17.16 26.49 3.04
C LEU A 1151 -18.15 27.48 2.41
N LYS A 1152 -17.67 28.39 1.56
CA LYS A 1152 -18.54 29.39 0.91
C LYS A 1152 -19.40 28.74 -0.18
N SER A 1153 -20.72 28.89 -0.07
CA SER A 1153 -21.67 28.72 -1.18
C SER A 1153 -21.67 30.01 -2.00
N ALA A 1154 -21.69 29.98 -3.34
CA ALA A 1154 -21.78 31.24 -4.06
C ALA A 1154 -23.19 31.79 -3.84
N ARG A 1155 -23.26 32.92 -3.12
CA ARG A 1155 -24.48 33.71 -3.07
C ARG A 1155 -24.16 35.17 -3.32
N ALA A 1156 -24.80 35.65 -4.38
CA ALA A 1156 -25.10 37.03 -4.75
C ALA A 1156 -23.95 38.03 -4.59
N ASP A 1157 -23.25 38.28 -5.70
CA ASP A 1157 -22.72 39.62 -5.94
C ASP A 1157 -23.87 40.61 -5.74
N VAL A 1158 -23.81 41.37 -4.66
CA VAL A 1158 -24.54 42.63 -4.59
C VAL A 1158 -23.91 43.51 -5.67
N PRO A 1159 -24.65 43.94 -6.69
CA PRO A 1159 -24.11 44.88 -7.66
C PRO A 1159 -23.75 46.14 -6.89
N ILE A 1160 -22.51 46.60 -7.05
CA ILE A 1160 -22.08 47.95 -6.67
C ILE A 1160 -22.99 48.90 -7.46
N SER A 1161 -24.07 49.36 -6.81
CA SER A 1161 -24.90 50.43 -7.36
C SER A 1161 -24.14 51.73 -7.12
N ASN A 1162 -23.68 52.32 -8.22
CA ASN A 1162 -23.21 53.69 -8.26
C ASN A 1162 -24.25 54.60 -7.59
N SER A 1163 -23.81 55.34 -6.59
CA SER A 1163 -24.58 56.41 -5.98
C SER A 1163 -24.84 57.50 -7.02
N ASN A 1164 -26.11 57.68 -7.40
CA ASN A 1164 -26.64 59.00 -7.76
C ASN A 1164 -28.06 59.11 -7.19
N THR A 1165 -28.19 60.04 -6.25
CA THR A 1165 -29.38 60.66 -5.63
C THR A 1165 -30.56 60.86 -6.59
N THR A 1166 -31.83 60.56 -6.23
CA THR A 1166 -32.79 61.41 -5.47
C THR A 1166 -34.15 60.68 -5.25
N PRO A 1167 -35.10 61.16 -4.40
CA PRO A 1167 -36.00 60.34 -3.57
C PRO A 1167 -37.47 60.26 -4.02
N GLY A 1168 -38.20 59.22 -3.58
CA GLY A 1168 -39.66 59.11 -3.76
C GLY A 1168 -40.35 57.99 -2.95
N ILE A 1169 -40.79 58.35 -1.74
CA ILE A 1169 -42.10 58.06 -1.09
C ILE A 1169 -42.73 56.64 -1.22
N SER A 1170 -42.69 55.91 -0.08
CA SER A 1170 -43.75 55.10 0.58
C SER A 1170 -44.34 53.81 -0.04
N PRO A 1171 -44.83 52.86 0.81
CA PRO A 1171 -44.72 51.41 0.62
C PRO A 1171 -46.05 50.70 0.29
N PRO A 1172 -46.02 49.36 0.11
CA PRO A 1172 -46.92 48.56 0.94
C PRO A 1172 -46.28 47.32 1.60
N GLN A 1173 -46.89 47.01 2.74
CA GLN A 1173 -46.68 45.96 3.73
C GLN A 1173 -47.18 44.56 3.26
N PRO A 1174 -47.02 43.49 4.07
CA PRO A 1174 -46.54 42.16 3.65
C PRO A 1174 -47.63 41.09 3.72
N LEU A 1175 -47.38 39.88 3.18
CA LEU A 1175 -48.09 38.66 3.60
C LEU A 1175 -47.24 37.37 3.35
N LYS A 1176 -46.74 36.83 4.48
CA LYS A 1176 -46.73 35.43 4.95
C LYS A 1176 -45.97 34.31 4.22
N GLY A 1177 -45.08 33.69 5.01
CA GLY A 1177 -44.87 32.23 5.14
C GLY A 1177 -43.54 31.72 4.57
N GLY A 1178 -42.63 31.06 5.27
CA GLY A 1178 -42.56 30.63 6.66
C GLY A 1178 -41.16 30.07 7.00
N ALA A 1179 -40.73 30.40 8.23
CA ALA A 1179 -39.70 29.83 9.12
C ALA A 1179 -38.40 29.20 8.57
N ALA A 1180 -37.29 29.88 8.86
CA ALA A 1180 -35.99 29.28 9.17
C ALA A 1180 -35.79 29.29 10.71
N VAL A 1181 -35.14 28.28 11.26
CA VAL A 1181 -34.67 28.21 12.65
C VAL A 1181 -33.14 28.23 12.64
N GLU A 1182 -32.54 29.23 13.30
CA GLU A 1182 -31.18 29.17 13.84
C GLU A 1182 -31.18 29.73 15.28
N SER A 1183 -30.80 28.86 16.24
CA SER A 1183 -29.72 29.02 17.24
C SER A 1183 -29.09 30.43 17.37
N MET A 1184 -28.75 31.03 18.52
CA MET A 1184 -28.50 30.57 19.90
C MET A 1184 -28.44 31.84 20.82
N ALA A 1185 -28.53 31.62 22.14
CA ALA A 1185 -28.07 32.53 23.20
C ALA A 1185 -28.92 33.77 23.54
N GLY A 1186 -29.97 33.52 24.33
CA GLY A 1186 -30.49 34.49 25.30
C GLY A 1186 -30.71 33.77 26.63
N HIS A 1187 -30.00 34.22 27.67
CA HIS A 1187 -30.32 33.99 29.09
C HIS A 1187 -29.84 32.65 29.71
N VAL A 1188 -28.66 32.50 30.31
CA VAL A 1188 -27.97 33.35 31.32
C VAL A 1188 -28.88 33.92 32.44
N LEU A 1189 -30.22 33.87 32.31
CA LEU A 1189 -31.17 34.15 33.41
C LEU A 1189 -31.79 32.87 33.99
N LEU A 1190 -31.73 31.72 33.30
CA LEU A 1190 -32.23 30.46 33.86
C LEU A 1190 -31.26 29.85 34.90
N ILE A 1191 -29.98 30.18 34.82
CA ILE A 1191 -28.93 29.74 35.75
C ILE A 1191 -29.02 30.51 37.09
N GLN A 1192 -29.70 31.67 37.14
CA GLN A 1192 -29.94 32.42 38.37
C GLN A 1192 -31.22 31.97 39.12
N ALA A 1193 -32.15 31.26 38.45
CA ALA A 1193 -33.39 30.79 39.08
C ALA A 1193 -33.28 29.36 39.67
N ILE A 1194 -32.44 28.49 39.12
CA ILE A 1194 -32.31 27.10 39.62
C ILE A 1194 -31.29 26.99 40.77
N VAL A 1195 -30.30 27.89 40.83
CA VAL A 1195 -29.37 27.99 41.96
C VAL A 1195 -30.07 28.50 43.24
N LEU A 1196 -31.23 29.15 43.13
CA LEU A 1196 -32.11 29.46 44.26
C LEU A 1196 -32.99 28.27 44.69
N VAL A 1197 -33.16 27.25 43.84
CA VAL A 1197 -33.85 25.99 44.20
C VAL A 1197 -32.87 25.01 44.86
N LEU A 1198 -31.56 25.21 44.72
CA LEU A 1198 -30.55 24.42 45.44
C LEU A 1198 -30.40 24.77 46.94
N LEU A 1199 -31.11 25.76 47.51
CA LEU A 1199 -30.88 26.18 48.90
C LEU A 1199 -32.13 26.44 49.76
N GLY A 1200 -33.33 26.09 49.28
CA GLY A 1200 -34.57 26.20 50.06
C GLY A 1200 -35.09 24.84 50.54
N TYR A 1201 -34.79 24.48 51.80
CA TYR A 1201 -35.33 23.35 52.60
C TYR A 1201 -34.74 21.97 52.27
N ILE A 1202 -33.71 21.46 52.97
CA ILE A 1202 -33.71 20.97 54.38
C ILE A 1202 -34.92 20.08 54.71
N LEU A 1203 -34.79 18.79 54.35
CA LEU A 1203 -35.06 17.61 55.18
C LEU A 1203 -34.44 16.37 54.53
#